data_AF-A0A956DX85-F1
#
_entry.id   AF-A0A956DX85-F1
#
_cell.length_a   1.000
_cell.length_b   1.000
_cell.length_c   1.000
_cell.angle_alpha   90.00
_cell.angle_beta   90.00
_cell.angle_gamma   90.00
#
_symmetry.space_group_name_H-M   'P 1'
#
loop_
_entity.id
_entity.type
_entity.pdbx_description
1 polymer ?
#
loop_
_entity_poly.entity_id
_entity_poly.type
_entity_poly.pdbx_seq_one_letter_code
_entity_poly.pdbx_strand_id
1 'polypeptide(L)'
;MGLRRPPPREPQVATSATPGPRYEIRDFIGAGAMGDVWRVYDFSMDRTLAMKVLAASLANDEQSRRRFDDEVRIIARLQHPGVVPVHDRGTLADGRPYFTMTEVRGHTLHGEIARLHRGDDRDSLERERRLRRVVEALVRCCEAVAHAHRLGVVHRDLKPSNVMLGALGEALVMDWGLATDARSSKTVAGPPVGTLAYMAPERLEPPGTATYQSDVYSLGATLYEVLAGTAPYAEHRWVRAALAAGPPAPLVPDGWRPGALCALAEQAMDRSVERRPSDARWLAGALRDWLDDVERHDRAHALVARADLLWEGDGDEPGIVDLRERMEELRTEAASLLAEVLPSAPVSEKITAWDLEAQAEELAHRVAVLEVEWQQTLRSALNEVPDLATAHDRLADHYREAHAAAEQARDRVAAKGAETLLAAHDRGRHAAYLRGDAQLTLRTDPPGAMVVARPFRREARRLVTGEAVVLGRAPLVELPITAGSYLLEVEAPGHHRLRFPVVLERGAHWDPKRPGDDGPPLVALAASGTLAEDDLLVPGGFCVVGGDPHAVEALPRTRLWVDSFVIKRSPVTCGEYLDYLNALVAAGREEEAVLRAPKLTPGSGGELWPRDGEGRYGLPSSSQTARHPRWPVTLVDWHDACAYAVWLGARTGQPWRLPSELEWEKAA
;
A
#
# COMPACT_ATOMS: atom_id res chain seq x y z
N MET A 1 -19.42 -47.38 -49.39
CA MET A 1 -20.05 -46.63 -50.50
C MET A 1 -20.23 -45.19 -50.05
N GLY A 2 -19.32 -44.30 -50.45
CA GLY A 2 -19.29 -42.90 -50.01
C GLY A 2 -20.30 -42.06 -50.78
N LEU A 3 -21.27 -41.49 -50.08
CA LEU A 3 -22.14 -40.44 -50.61
C LEU A 3 -21.31 -39.16 -50.73
N ARG A 4 -20.91 -38.84 -51.98
CA ARG A 4 -20.26 -37.57 -52.33
C ARG A 4 -21.19 -36.41 -51.96
N ARG A 5 -20.65 -35.43 -51.21
CA ARG A 5 -21.27 -34.10 -51.10
C ARG A 5 -21.47 -33.52 -52.51
N PRO A 6 -22.62 -32.89 -52.80
CA PRO A 6 -22.77 -32.15 -54.06
C PRO A 6 -21.73 -31.03 -54.13
N PRO A 7 -21.25 -30.66 -55.32
CA PRO A 7 -20.30 -29.57 -55.49
C PRO A 7 -20.90 -28.24 -54.99
N PRO A 8 -20.09 -27.28 -54.52
CA PRO A 8 -20.55 -25.93 -54.25
C PRO A 8 -21.15 -25.34 -55.54
N ARG A 9 -22.31 -24.68 -55.43
CA ARG A 9 -22.92 -23.96 -56.55
C ARG A 9 -21.95 -22.85 -56.99
N GLU A 10 -21.40 -22.94 -58.20
CA GLU A 10 -20.79 -21.79 -58.85
C GLU A 10 -21.84 -20.69 -59.02
N PRO A 11 -21.51 -19.42 -58.74
CA PRO A 11 -22.42 -18.32 -59.01
C PRO A 11 -22.58 -18.17 -60.53
N GLN A 12 -23.74 -18.59 -61.04
CA GLN A 12 -24.17 -18.15 -62.36
C GLN A 12 -24.37 -16.64 -62.28
N VAL A 13 -23.41 -15.87 -62.81
CA VAL A 13 -23.67 -14.49 -63.22
C VAL A 13 -24.67 -14.58 -64.35
N ALA A 14 -25.96 -14.51 -64.01
CA ALA A 14 -26.97 -14.22 -65.00
C ALA A 14 -26.65 -12.83 -65.53
N THR A 15 -26.22 -12.77 -66.79
CA THR A 15 -25.99 -11.57 -67.60
C THR A 15 -27.23 -10.64 -67.71
N SER A 16 -28.32 -10.95 -67.01
CA SER A 16 -29.56 -10.19 -66.90
C SER A 16 -29.71 -9.37 -65.59
N ALA A 17 -28.72 -9.41 -64.68
CA ALA A 17 -28.78 -8.75 -63.37
C ALA A 17 -28.03 -7.40 -63.31
N THR A 18 -28.14 -6.54 -64.33
CA THR A 18 -27.41 -5.27 -64.38
C THR A 18 -28.20 -4.16 -63.66
N PRO A 19 -27.62 -3.40 -62.70
CA PRO A 19 -28.33 -2.33 -61.98
C PRO A 19 -28.49 -1.02 -62.77
N GLY A 20 -28.18 -1.02 -64.07
CA GLY A 20 -28.08 0.16 -64.93
C GLY A 20 -26.62 0.59 -65.18
N PRO A 21 -26.38 1.66 -65.97
CA PRO A 21 -25.02 2.09 -66.35
C PRO A 21 -24.20 2.70 -65.20
N ARG A 22 -24.85 3.05 -64.09
CA ARG A 22 -24.20 3.71 -62.94
C ARG A 22 -23.37 2.74 -62.08
N TYR A 23 -23.81 1.48 -61.97
CA TYR A 23 -23.20 0.51 -61.07
C TYR A 23 -22.62 -0.67 -61.85
N GLU A 24 -21.34 -0.95 -61.62
CA GLU A 24 -20.67 -2.18 -62.07
C GLU A 24 -20.68 -3.21 -60.94
N ILE A 25 -21.25 -4.40 -61.18
CA ILE A 25 -21.12 -5.53 -60.26
C ILE A 25 -19.72 -6.11 -60.41
N ARG A 26 -19.02 -6.24 -59.29
CA ARG A 26 -17.67 -6.83 -59.21
C ARG A 26 -17.75 -8.20 -58.53
N ASP A 27 -17.37 -8.25 -57.26
CA ASP A 27 -17.24 -9.50 -56.51
C ASP A 27 -18.52 -9.84 -55.75
N PHE A 28 -18.79 -11.14 -55.60
CA PHE A 28 -19.79 -11.61 -54.65
C PHE A 28 -19.24 -11.50 -53.21
N ILE A 29 -19.99 -10.86 -52.30
CA ILE A 29 -19.59 -10.72 -50.89
C ILE A 29 -20.20 -11.85 -50.05
N GLY A 30 -21.49 -12.15 -50.24
CA GLY A 30 -22.16 -13.20 -49.49
C GLY A 30 -23.66 -13.31 -49.76
N ALA A 31 -24.25 -14.46 -49.42
CA ALA A 31 -25.69 -14.70 -49.50
C ALA A 31 -26.30 -14.67 -48.09
N GLY A 32 -27.38 -13.91 -47.91
CA GLY A 32 -28.19 -13.89 -46.70
C GLY A 32 -29.57 -14.53 -46.92
N ALA A 33 -30.38 -14.59 -45.86
CA ALA A 33 -31.70 -15.21 -45.91
C ALA A 33 -32.69 -14.48 -46.85
N MET A 34 -32.54 -13.16 -47.01
CA MET A 34 -33.43 -12.32 -47.82
C MET A 34 -32.79 -11.85 -49.13
N GLY A 35 -31.50 -12.05 -49.36
CA GLY A 35 -30.84 -11.51 -50.54
C GLY A 35 -29.35 -11.74 -50.61
N ASP A 36 -28.81 -11.48 -51.80
CA ASP A 36 -27.40 -11.61 -52.14
C ASP A 36 -26.71 -10.24 -52.02
N VAL A 37 -25.51 -10.20 -51.46
CA VAL A 37 -24.70 -8.99 -51.30
C VAL A 37 -23.53 -9.04 -52.26
N TRP A 38 -23.41 -7.99 -53.07
CA TRP A 38 -22.41 -7.85 -54.11
C TRP A 38 -21.56 -6.61 -53.86
N ARG A 39 -20.26 -6.68 -54.15
CA ARG A 39 -19.41 -5.51 -54.28
C ARG A 39 -19.75 -4.83 -55.61
N VAL A 40 -20.02 -3.53 -55.55
CA VAL A 40 -20.32 -2.74 -56.75
C VAL A 40 -19.43 -1.50 -56.80
N TYR A 41 -19.14 -1.04 -58.00
CA TYR A 41 -18.50 0.25 -58.24
C TYR A 41 -19.53 1.27 -58.72
N ASP A 42 -19.64 2.39 -58.03
CA ASP A 42 -20.49 3.52 -58.44
C ASP A 42 -19.66 4.48 -59.30
N PHE A 43 -19.87 4.45 -60.62
CA PHE A 43 -19.15 5.34 -61.55
C PHE A 43 -19.52 6.82 -61.41
N SER A 44 -20.69 7.13 -60.83
CA SER A 44 -21.11 8.52 -60.66
C SER A 44 -20.40 9.23 -59.51
N MET A 45 -19.98 8.47 -58.50
CA MET A 45 -19.33 8.97 -57.28
C MET A 45 -17.92 8.41 -57.07
N ASP A 46 -17.41 7.66 -58.05
CA ASP A 46 -16.06 7.07 -58.06
C ASP A 46 -15.70 6.32 -56.78
N ARG A 47 -16.58 5.40 -56.34
CA ARG A 47 -16.43 4.69 -55.07
C ARG A 47 -16.92 3.25 -55.12
N THR A 48 -16.40 2.42 -54.22
CA THR A 48 -16.85 1.04 -54.02
C THR A 48 -17.92 0.97 -52.93
N LEU A 49 -19.00 0.24 -53.18
CA LEU A 49 -20.13 0.04 -52.27
C LEU A 49 -20.48 -1.44 -52.17
N ALA A 50 -21.29 -1.80 -51.18
CA ALA A 50 -22.00 -3.08 -51.13
C ALA A 50 -23.43 -2.87 -51.63
N MET A 51 -23.92 -3.76 -52.49
CA MET A 51 -25.29 -3.78 -53.00
C MET A 51 -25.98 -5.05 -52.53
N LYS A 52 -27.04 -4.93 -51.72
CA LYS A 52 -27.92 -6.05 -51.36
C LYS A 52 -29.02 -6.12 -52.41
N VAL A 53 -29.24 -7.30 -52.96
CA VAL A 53 -30.25 -7.59 -53.99
C VAL A 53 -31.17 -8.66 -53.45
N LEU A 54 -32.49 -8.49 -53.61
CA LEU A 54 -33.46 -9.52 -53.21
C LEU A 54 -33.17 -10.85 -53.94
N ALA A 55 -33.17 -11.96 -53.21
CA ALA A 55 -32.88 -13.28 -53.78
C ALA A 55 -33.90 -13.63 -54.89
N ALA A 56 -33.43 -14.23 -55.98
CA ALA A 56 -34.29 -14.55 -57.13
C ALA A 56 -35.47 -15.46 -56.76
N SER A 57 -35.28 -16.38 -55.81
CA SER A 57 -36.33 -17.27 -55.28
C SER A 57 -37.44 -16.53 -54.53
N LEU A 58 -37.18 -15.31 -54.04
CA LEU A 58 -38.11 -14.50 -53.25
C LEU A 58 -38.68 -13.32 -54.05
N ALA A 59 -38.28 -13.14 -55.31
CA ALA A 59 -38.64 -11.99 -56.13
C ALA A 59 -40.16 -11.81 -56.33
N ASN A 60 -40.91 -12.91 -56.33
CA ASN A 60 -42.36 -12.96 -56.49
C ASN A 60 -43.14 -13.02 -55.17
N ASP A 61 -42.46 -13.12 -54.03
CA ASP A 61 -43.10 -13.08 -52.72
C ASP A 61 -43.28 -11.63 -52.25
N GLU A 62 -44.53 -11.15 -52.28
CA GLU A 62 -44.88 -9.80 -51.88
C GLU A 62 -44.48 -9.49 -50.43
N GLN A 63 -44.53 -10.48 -49.53
CA GLN A 63 -44.14 -10.29 -48.14
C GLN A 63 -42.63 -10.09 -48.00
N SER A 64 -41.82 -10.81 -48.79
CA SER A 64 -40.36 -10.64 -48.83
C SER A 64 -39.97 -9.30 -49.45
N ARG A 65 -40.66 -8.85 -50.51
CA ARG A 65 -40.45 -7.51 -51.09
C ARG A 65 -40.75 -6.39 -50.09
N ARG A 66 -41.89 -6.47 -49.39
CA ARG A 66 -42.25 -5.49 -48.35
C ARG A 66 -41.22 -5.44 -47.23
N ARG A 67 -40.77 -6.60 -46.73
CA ARG A 67 -39.71 -6.66 -45.70
C ARG A 67 -38.39 -6.07 -46.18
N PHE A 68 -38.02 -6.28 -47.44
CA PHE A 68 -36.82 -5.68 -48.04
C PHE A 68 -36.92 -4.14 -48.13
N ASP A 69 -38.07 -3.61 -48.53
CA ASP A 69 -38.32 -2.16 -48.54
C ASP A 69 -38.34 -1.55 -47.13
N ASP A 70 -38.90 -2.27 -46.16
CA ASP A 70 -38.94 -1.84 -44.76
C ASP A 70 -37.54 -1.84 -44.13
N GLU A 71 -36.68 -2.81 -44.44
CA GLU A 71 -35.27 -2.83 -44.02
C GLU A 71 -34.55 -1.55 -44.46
N VAL A 72 -34.66 -1.19 -45.74
CA VAL A 72 -34.04 0.03 -46.29
C VAL A 72 -34.54 1.28 -45.57
N ARG A 73 -35.86 1.37 -45.34
CA ARG A 73 -36.47 2.52 -44.64
C ARG A 73 -36.02 2.61 -43.18
N ILE A 74 -35.90 1.48 -42.50
CA ILE A 74 -35.42 1.43 -41.11
C ILE A 74 -33.97 1.91 -41.08
N ILE A 75 -33.07 1.32 -41.87
CA ILE A 75 -31.65 1.69 -41.87
C ILE A 75 -31.48 3.18 -42.23
N ALA A 76 -32.20 3.68 -43.22
CA ALA A 76 -32.15 5.09 -43.62
C ALA A 76 -32.57 6.07 -42.50
N ARG A 77 -33.41 5.63 -41.55
CA ARG A 77 -33.83 6.42 -40.37
C ARG A 77 -32.80 6.38 -39.24
N LEU A 78 -31.93 5.37 -39.20
CA LEU A 78 -30.96 5.13 -38.14
C LEU A 78 -29.64 5.85 -38.44
N GLN A 79 -29.62 7.17 -38.27
CA GLN A 79 -28.41 7.97 -38.42
C GLN A 79 -27.52 7.85 -37.16
N HIS A 80 -26.66 6.83 -37.14
CA HIS A 80 -25.74 6.56 -36.03
C HIS A 80 -24.41 5.97 -36.53
N PRO A 81 -23.25 6.32 -35.93
CA PRO A 81 -21.95 5.79 -36.35
C PRO A 81 -21.85 4.25 -36.31
N GLY A 82 -22.63 3.61 -35.43
CA GLY A 82 -22.69 2.15 -35.31
C GLY A 82 -23.71 1.46 -36.22
N VAL A 83 -24.29 2.15 -37.20
CA VAL A 83 -25.23 1.58 -38.18
C VAL A 83 -24.70 1.83 -39.58
N VAL A 84 -24.73 0.81 -40.44
CA VAL A 84 -24.23 0.94 -41.82
C VAL A 84 -25.07 1.93 -42.63
N PRO A 85 -24.47 2.99 -43.22
CA PRO A 85 -25.23 3.94 -44.02
C PRO A 85 -25.72 3.32 -45.34
N VAL A 86 -27.00 3.54 -45.65
CA VAL A 86 -27.58 3.27 -46.98
C VAL A 86 -27.43 4.51 -47.86
N HIS A 87 -26.99 4.32 -49.09
CA HIS A 87 -26.69 5.40 -50.05
C HIS A 87 -27.75 5.55 -51.15
N ASP A 88 -28.30 4.44 -51.65
CA ASP A 88 -29.27 4.47 -52.74
C ASP A 88 -30.18 3.23 -52.73
N ARG A 89 -31.33 3.30 -53.42
CA ARG A 89 -32.22 2.17 -53.69
C ARG A 89 -32.71 2.18 -55.13
N GLY A 90 -32.88 0.99 -55.71
CA GLY A 90 -33.34 0.85 -57.09
C GLY A 90 -33.95 -0.51 -57.39
N THR A 91 -34.14 -0.78 -58.67
CA THR A 91 -34.65 -2.05 -59.19
C THR A 91 -33.75 -2.51 -60.33
N LEU A 92 -33.35 -3.78 -60.32
CA LEU A 92 -32.59 -4.39 -61.42
C LEU A 92 -33.46 -4.49 -62.68
N ALA A 93 -32.82 -4.72 -63.83
CA ALA A 93 -33.52 -4.93 -65.10
C ALA A 93 -34.54 -6.09 -65.06
N ASP A 94 -34.34 -7.07 -64.18
CA ASP A 94 -35.23 -8.21 -63.96
C ASP A 94 -36.36 -7.96 -62.92
N GLY A 95 -36.49 -6.72 -62.42
CA GLY A 95 -37.57 -6.32 -61.51
C GLY A 95 -37.32 -6.58 -60.02
N ARG A 96 -36.14 -7.10 -59.64
CA ARG A 96 -35.75 -7.31 -58.24
C ARG A 96 -35.28 -6.00 -57.59
N PRO A 97 -35.74 -5.67 -56.38
CA PRO A 97 -35.27 -4.48 -55.67
C PRO A 97 -33.82 -4.67 -55.17
N TYR A 98 -33.08 -3.57 -55.14
CA TYR A 98 -31.75 -3.50 -54.54
C TYR A 98 -31.58 -2.22 -53.72
N PHE A 99 -30.63 -2.22 -52.80
CA PHE A 99 -30.10 -1.00 -52.20
C PHE A 99 -28.59 -1.07 -52.06
N THR A 100 -27.95 0.10 -52.05
CA THR A 100 -26.50 0.23 -51.86
C THR A 100 -26.19 0.79 -50.47
N MET A 101 -25.12 0.30 -49.88
CA MET A 101 -24.64 0.69 -48.56
C MET A 101 -23.11 0.74 -48.55
N THR A 102 -22.52 1.35 -47.53
CA THR A 102 -21.06 1.36 -47.36
C THR A 102 -20.51 -0.07 -47.35
N GLU A 103 -19.48 -0.33 -48.16
CA GLU A 103 -18.75 -1.60 -48.08
C GLU A 103 -17.93 -1.64 -46.78
N VAL A 104 -18.33 -2.46 -45.82
CA VAL A 104 -17.58 -2.64 -44.58
C VAL A 104 -16.46 -3.64 -44.80
N ARG A 105 -15.21 -3.17 -44.75
CA ARG A 105 -14.02 -4.02 -44.84
C ARG A 105 -13.54 -4.37 -43.45
N GLY A 106 -13.60 -5.66 -43.10
CA GLY A 106 -13.23 -6.12 -41.77
C GLY A 106 -13.72 -7.54 -41.49
N HIS A 107 -13.98 -7.83 -40.21
CA HIS A 107 -14.39 -9.16 -39.75
C HIS A 107 -15.64 -9.05 -38.87
N THR A 108 -16.34 -10.15 -38.67
CA THR A 108 -17.48 -10.16 -37.74
C THR A 108 -17.02 -10.19 -36.28
N LEU A 109 -17.84 -9.69 -35.36
CA LEU A 109 -17.62 -9.82 -33.92
C LEU A 109 -17.50 -11.30 -33.53
N HIS A 110 -18.28 -12.19 -34.15
CA HIS A 110 -18.14 -13.64 -33.98
C HIS A 110 -16.72 -14.13 -34.29
N GLY A 111 -16.13 -13.64 -35.39
CA GLY A 111 -14.75 -13.96 -35.77
C GLY A 111 -13.72 -13.46 -34.76
N GLU A 112 -13.92 -12.29 -34.16
CA GLU A 112 -13.06 -11.79 -33.07
C GLU A 112 -13.23 -12.58 -31.77
N ILE A 113 -14.44 -12.97 -31.39
CA ILE A 113 -14.66 -13.83 -30.23
C ILE A 113 -13.97 -15.19 -30.44
N ALA A 114 -14.07 -15.76 -31.65
CA ALA A 114 -13.36 -16.98 -31.98
C ALA A 114 -11.82 -16.81 -31.93
N ARG A 115 -11.29 -15.61 -32.21
CA ARG A 115 -9.85 -15.30 -32.02
C ARG A 115 -9.50 -15.17 -30.54
N LEU A 116 -10.35 -14.52 -29.74
CA LEU A 116 -10.21 -14.33 -28.29
C LEU A 116 -10.06 -15.64 -27.52
N HIS A 117 -10.72 -16.69 -28.00
CA HIS A 117 -10.70 -18.02 -27.37
C HIS A 117 -9.76 -19.03 -28.06
N ARG A 118 -8.99 -18.62 -29.08
CA ARG A 118 -7.93 -19.47 -29.64
C ARG A 118 -6.71 -19.46 -28.71
N GLY A 119 -6.19 -20.64 -28.40
CA GLY A 119 -5.14 -20.88 -27.40
C GLY A 119 -3.70 -20.50 -27.78
N ASP A 120 -3.49 -19.62 -28.76
CA ASP A 120 -2.15 -19.14 -29.13
C ASP A 120 -1.68 -17.95 -28.28
N ASP A 121 -2.61 -17.19 -27.69
CA ASP A 121 -2.29 -16.08 -26.79
C ASP A 121 -1.94 -16.66 -25.38
N ARG A 122 -0.72 -17.18 -25.23
CA ARG A 122 -0.14 -17.61 -23.93
C ARG A 122 0.16 -16.44 -22.99
N ASP A 123 0.09 -15.22 -23.50
CA ASP A 123 0.28 -13.98 -22.73
C ASP A 123 -1.09 -13.47 -22.22
N SER A 124 -1.24 -13.42 -20.88
CA SER A 124 -2.44 -12.92 -20.20
C SER A 124 -2.78 -11.50 -20.64
N LEU A 125 -1.76 -10.66 -20.84
CA LEU A 125 -1.94 -9.24 -21.15
C LEU A 125 -2.52 -9.02 -22.55
N GLU A 126 -2.07 -9.78 -23.55
CA GLU A 126 -2.64 -9.65 -24.91
C GLU A 126 -4.09 -10.11 -24.95
N ARG A 127 -4.41 -11.17 -24.20
CA ARG A 127 -5.78 -11.65 -24.08
C ARG A 127 -6.67 -10.57 -23.45
N GLU A 128 -6.23 -9.94 -22.35
CA GLU A 128 -6.95 -8.86 -21.68
C GLU A 128 -7.17 -7.66 -22.59
N ARG A 129 -6.14 -7.22 -23.32
CA ARG A 129 -6.26 -6.16 -24.33
C ARG A 129 -7.30 -6.52 -25.39
N ARG A 130 -7.32 -7.77 -25.84
CA ARG A 130 -8.29 -8.24 -26.84
C ARG A 130 -9.71 -8.28 -26.28
N LEU A 131 -9.91 -8.68 -25.02
CA LEU A 131 -11.22 -8.62 -24.35
C LEU A 131 -11.73 -7.19 -24.32
N ARG A 132 -10.91 -6.23 -23.90
CA ARG A 132 -11.28 -4.81 -23.86
C ARG A 132 -11.74 -4.31 -25.23
N ARG A 133 -10.98 -4.60 -26.30
CA ARG A 133 -11.39 -4.26 -27.69
C ARG A 133 -12.74 -4.85 -28.08
N VAL A 134 -13.01 -6.11 -27.70
CA VAL A 134 -14.29 -6.79 -27.97
C VAL A 134 -15.43 -6.16 -27.17
N VAL A 135 -15.19 -5.78 -25.91
CA VAL A 135 -16.17 -5.07 -25.07
C VAL A 135 -16.44 -3.66 -25.59
N GLU A 136 -15.41 -2.91 -26.00
CA GLU A 136 -15.56 -1.60 -26.66
C GLU A 136 -16.42 -1.67 -27.91
N ALA A 137 -16.22 -2.70 -28.74
CA ALA A 137 -17.07 -2.95 -29.90
C ALA A 137 -18.52 -3.24 -29.48
N LEU A 138 -18.73 -4.04 -28.44
CA LEU A 138 -20.06 -4.33 -27.91
C LEU A 138 -20.74 -3.08 -27.33
N VAL A 139 -20.00 -2.17 -26.68
CA VAL A 139 -20.51 -0.86 -26.24
C VAL A 139 -21.09 -0.10 -27.43
N ARG A 140 -20.32 0.04 -28.53
CA ARG A 140 -20.76 0.73 -29.75
C ARG A 140 -22.01 0.08 -30.36
N CYS A 141 -22.10 -1.25 -30.32
CA CYS A 141 -23.31 -1.98 -30.74
C CYS A 141 -24.51 -1.66 -29.84
N CYS A 142 -24.32 -1.68 -28.51
CA CYS A 142 -25.38 -1.33 -27.56
C CYS A 142 -25.86 0.11 -27.77
N GLU A 143 -24.98 1.05 -28.09
CA GLU A 143 -25.34 2.45 -28.40
C GLU A 143 -26.15 2.58 -29.69
N ALA A 144 -25.77 1.85 -30.74
CA ALA A 144 -26.52 1.81 -31.99
C ALA A 144 -27.94 1.24 -31.79
N VAL A 145 -28.05 0.16 -31.03
CA VAL A 145 -29.35 -0.44 -30.67
C VAL A 145 -30.16 0.49 -29.77
N ALA A 146 -29.53 1.14 -28.80
CA ALA A 146 -30.19 2.14 -27.96
C ALA A 146 -30.69 3.35 -28.77
N HIS A 147 -29.97 3.74 -29.83
CA HIS A 147 -30.43 4.75 -30.77
C HIS A 147 -31.68 4.27 -31.54
N ALA A 148 -31.67 3.02 -32.02
CA ALA A 148 -32.83 2.40 -32.66
C ALA A 148 -34.05 2.34 -31.72
N HIS A 149 -33.86 1.94 -30.45
CA HIS A 149 -34.92 1.91 -29.44
C HIS A 149 -35.55 3.29 -29.20
N ARG A 150 -34.75 4.37 -29.17
CA ARG A 150 -35.28 5.75 -29.07
C ARG A 150 -36.13 6.14 -30.27
N LEU A 151 -35.81 5.59 -31.44
CA LEU A 151 -36.59 5.76 -32.65
C LEU A 151 -37.74 4.75 -32.76
N GLY A 152 -38.00 3.95 -31.72
CA GLY A 152 -39.09 2.98 -31.71
C GLY A 152 -38.84 1.75 -32.56
N VAL A 153 -37.57 1.41 -32.85
CA VAL A 153 -37.20 0.25 -33.67
C VAL A 153 -36.63 -0.85 -32.78
N VAL A 154 -37.12 -2.09 -32.94
CA VAL A 154 -36.56 -3.31 -32.32
C VAL A 154 -35.87 -4.14 -33.41
N HIS A 155 -34.64 -4.60 -33.18
CA HIS A 155 -33.82 -5.31 -34.18
C HIS A 155 -34.21 -6.79 -34.35
N ARG A 156 -34.44 -7.54 -33.26
CA ARG A 156 -34.93 -8.94 -33.25
C ARG A 156 -34.00 -10.06 -33.76
N ASP A 157 -32.78 -9.76 -34.21
CA ASP A 157 -31.78 -10.77 -34.61
C ASP A 157 -30.36 -10.30 -34.29
N LEU A 158 -30.17 -9.73 -33.11
CA LEU A 158 -28.84 -9.35 -32.63
C LEU A 158 -28.03 -10.59 -32.28
N LYS A 159 -26.83 -10.68 -32.85
CA LYS A 159 -25.85 -11.75 -32.62
C LYS A 159 -24.47 -11.28 -33.11
N PRO A 160 -23.37 -11.89 -32.64
CA PRO A 160 -22.01 -11.53 -33.05
C PRO A 160 -21.75 -11.60 -34.57
N SER A 161 -22.45 -12.45 -35.33
CA SER A 161 -22.28 -12.51 -36.79
C SER A 161 -22.93 -11.34 -37.54
N ASN A 162 -23.85 -10.61 -36.88
CA ASN A 162 -24.53 -9.43 -37.43
C ASN A 162 -23.85 -8.13 -36.98
N VAL A 163 -22.66 -8.22 -36.40
CA VAL A 163 -21.82 -7.06 -36.08
C VAL A 163 -20.54 -7.16 -36.88
N MET A 164 -20.26 -6.14 -37.67
CA MET A 164 -19.01 -6.01 -38.42
C MET A 164 -18.06 -5.05 -37.69
N LEU A 165 -16.80 -5.46 -37.60
CA LEU A 165 -15.71 -4.70 -37.02
C LEU A 165 -14.79 -4.25 -38.15
N GLY A 166 -14.70 -2.95 -38.37
CA GLY A 166 -13.87 -2.38 -39.43
C GLY A 166 -12.45 -2.06 -38.98
N ALA A 167 -11.62 -1.65 -39.94
CA ALA A 167 -10.18 -1.48 -39.74
C ALA A 167 -9.80 -0.34 -38.79
N LEU A 168 -10.69 0.65 -38.63
CA LEU A 168 -10.46 1.82 -37.75
C LEU A 168 -11.14 1.64 -36.38
N GLY A 169 -11.47 0.40 -36.02
CA GLY A 169 -12.13 0.04 -34.77
C GLY A 169 -13.65 0.28 -34.78
N GLU A 170 -14.26 0.71 -35.89
CA GLU A 170 -15.70 0.85 -35.99
C GLU A 170 -16.43 -0.48 -35.72
N ALA A 171 -17.59 -0.41 -35.04
CA ALA A 171 -18.46 -1.56 -34.85
C ALA A 171 -19.84 -1.22 -35.41
N LEU A 172 -20.23 -1.93 -36.47
CA LEU A 172 -21.42 -1.66 -37.27
C LEU A 172 -22.42 -2.79 -37.10
N VAL A 173 -23.61 -2.45 -36.63
CA VAL A 173 -24.75 -3.37 -36.53
C VAL A 173 -25.39 -3.52 -37.91
N MET A 174 -25.42 -4.76 -38.39
CA MET A 174 -25.85 -5.16 -39.72
C MET A 174 -27.17 -5.96 -39.66
N ASP A 175 -27.80 -6.14 -40.81
CA ASP A 175 -28.96 -7.03 -41.02
C ASP A 175 -30.22 -6.65 -40.22
N TRP A 176 -30.80 -5.51 -40.57
CA TRP A 176 -32.04 -4.99 -39.99
C TRP A 176 -33.30 -5.60 -40.63
N GLY A 177 -33.17 -6.68 -41.40
CA GLY A 177 -34.27 -7.28 -42.18
C GLY A 177 -35.41 -7.87 -41.35
N LEU A 178 -35.19 -8.09 -40.04
CA LEU A 178 -36.21 -8.53 -39.09
C LEU A 178 -36.69 -7.41 -38.17
N ALA A 179 -36.14 -6.22 -38.31
CA ALA A 179 -36.46 -5.08 -37.46
C ALA A 179 -37.89 -4.59 -37.71
N THR A 180 -38.49 -3.96 -36.69
CA THR A 180 -39.89 -3.53 -36.75
C THR A 180 -40.10 -2.23 -36.00
N ASP A 181 -41.06 -1.42 -36.45
CA ASP A 181 -41.46 -0.17 -35.81
C ASP A 181 -42.47 -0.47 -34.69
N ALA A 182 -42.03 -0.36 -33.44
CA ALA A 182 -42.81 -0.61 -32.23
C ALA A 182 -43.64 0.63 -31.77
N ARG A 183 -43.69 1.72 -32.56
CA ARG A 183 -44.51 2.89 -32.22
C ARG A 183 -46.01 2.65 -32.37
N SER A 184 -46.42 1.71 -33.22
CA SER A 184 -47.82 1.35 -33.48
C SER A 184 -48.40 0.39 -32.43
N SER A 185 -47.55 -0.41 -31.80
CA SER A 185 -47.83 -1.17 -30.57
C SER A 185 -46.48 -1.46 -29.91
N LYS A 186 -46.33 -1.17 -28.60
CA LYS A 186 -45.10 -1.44 -27.81
C LYS A 186 -44.64 -2.91 -27.86
N THR A 187 -45.49 -3.76 -28.40
CA THR A 187 -45.38 -5.21 -28.54
C THR A 187 -45.67 -5.58 -29.99
N VAL A 188 -44.73 -6.29 -30.64
CA VAL A 188 -44.96 -6.88 -31.97
C VAL A 188 -45.20 -8.38 -31.80
N ALA A 189 -46.47 -8.80 -31.91
CA ALA A 189 -46.89 -10.19 -31.86
C ALA A 189 -46.68 -10.89 -33.22
N GLY A 190 -46.23 -12.14 -33.22
CA GLY A 190 -46.00 -12.91 -34.45
C GLY A 190 -45.15 -14.16 -34.22
N PRO A 191 -45.00 -15.03 -35.25
CA PRO A 191 -44.18 -16.22 -35.13
C PRO A 191 -42.71 -15.87 -34.76
N PRO A 192 -42.01 -16.71 -33.97
CA PRO A 192 -40.63 -16.46 -33.60
C PRO A 192 -39.72 -16.51 -34.83
N VAL A 193 -39.10 -15.37 -35.16
CA VAL A 193 -38.13 -15.22 -36.26
C VAL A 193 -36.79 -14.73 -35.71
N GLY A 194 -35.67 -15.26 -36.19
CA GLY A 194 -34.33 -14.90 -35.73
C GLY A 194 -33.55 -16.10 -35.22
N THR A 195 -32.36 -15.85 -34.70
CA THR A 195 -31.40 -16.89 -34.33
C THR A 195 -31.65 -17.39 -32.92
N LEU A 196 -32.16 -18.63 -32.82
CA LEU A 196 -32.62 -19.20 -31.54
C LEU A 196 -31.57 -19.15 -30.41
N ALA A 197 -30.28 -19.28 -30.73
CA ALA A 197 -29.20 -19.31 -29.72
C ALA A 197 -29.06 -18.00 -28.91
N TYR A 198 -29.57 -16.88 -29.43
CA TYR A 198 -29.53 -15.56 -28.79
C TYR A 198 -30.94 -15.00 -28.52
N MET A 199 -31.98 -15.80 -28.80
CA MET A 199 -33.36 -15.35 -28.73
C MET A 199 -33.86 -15.32 -27.28
N ALA A 200 -34.55 -14.25 -26.92
CA ALA A 200 -35.16 -14.10 -25.61
C ALA A 200 -36.33 -15.12 -25.41
N PRO A 201 -36.50 -15.71 -24.21
CA PRO A 201 -37.50 -16.76 -23.96
C PRO A 201 -38.95 -16.39 -24.31
N GLU A 202 -39.36 -15.15 -24.00
CA GLU A 202 -40.71 -14.64 -24.23
C GLU A 202 -41.11 -14.61 -25.72
N ARG A 203 -40.13 -14.69 -26.62
CA ARG A 203 -40.38 -14.75 -28.07
C ARG A 203 -40.82 -16.12 -28.53
N LEU A 204 -40.56 -17.18 -27.75
CA LEU A 204 -40.99 -18.54 -28.04
C LEU A 204 -42.37 -18.86 -27.48
N GLU A 205 -42.81 -18.11 -26.47
CA GLU A 205 -44.12 -18.27 -25.83
C GLU A 205 -45.19 -17.47 -26.58
N PRO A 206 -46.41 -18.00 -26.81
CA PRO A 206 -47.49 -17.24 -27.43
C PRO A 206 -47.84 -16.00 -26.59
N PRO A 207 -47.94 -14.77 -27.16
CA PRO A 207 -48.02 -14.45 -28.59
C PRO A 207 -46.69 -14.16 -29.32
N GLY A 208 -45.53 -14.39 -28.71
CA GLY A 208 -44.20 -14.28 -29.34
C GLY A 208 -43.69 -12.85 -29.42
N THR A 209 -43.81 -12.11 -28.33
CA THR A 209 -43.67 -10.65 -28.31
C THR A 209 -42.21 -10.18 -28.34
N ALA A 210 -41.85 -9.35 -29.32
CA ALA A 210 -40.55 -8.67 -29.32
C ALA A 210 -40.64 -7.27 -28.68
N THR A 211 -39.74 -6.97 -27.74
CA THR A 211 -39.60 -5.67 -27.07
C THR A 211 -38.14 -5.21 -27.07
N TYR A 212 -37.86 -4.00 -26.58
CA TYR A 212 -36.48 -3.53 -26.37
C TYR A 212 -35.69 -4.44 -25.42
N GLN A 213 -36.35 -5.00 -24.41
CA GLN A 213 -35.75 -5.97 -23.49
C GLN A 213 -35.40 -7.30 -24.17
N SER A 214 -36.06 -7.65 -25.28
CA SER A 214 -35.66 -8.81 -26.08
C SER A 214 -34.32 -8.56 -26.78
N ASP A 215 -34.08 -7.35 -27.29
CA ASP A 215 -32.79 -6.96 -27.86
C ASP A 215 -31.69 -6.88 -26.77
N VAL A 216 -32.04 -6.41 -25.56
CA VAL A 216 -31.13 -6.44 -24.39
C VAL A 216 -30.71 -7.88 -24.08
N TYR A 217 -31.64 -8.84 -24.08
CA TYR A 217 -31.32 -10.25 -23.90
C TYR A 217 -30.33 -10.75 -24.96
N SER A 218 -30.54 -10.41 -26.24
CA SER A 218 -29.65 -10.83 -27.32
C SER A 218 -28.25 -10.20 -27.24
N LEU A 219 -28.14 -8.96 -26.75
CA LEU A 219 -26.85 -8.33 -26.42
C LEU A 219 -26.18 -9.00 -25.20
N GLY A 220 -26.96 -9.37 -24.18
CA GLY A 220 -26.50 -10.18 -23.05
C GLY A 220 -25.97 -11.55 -23.47
N ALA A 221 -26.67 -12.22 -24.40
CA ALA A 221 -26.24 -13.48 -25.01
C ALA A 221 -24.96 -13.32 -25.83
N THR A 222 -24.77 -12.15 -26.47
CA THR A 222 -23.51 -11.80 -27.13
C THR A 222 -22.39 -11.63 -26.11
N LEU A 223 -22.61 -10.90 -25.00
CA LEU A 223 -21.63 -10.76 -23.92
C LEU A 223 -21.29 -12.12 -23.28
N TYR A 224 -22.29 -12.98 -23.10
CA TYR A 224 -22.08 -14.35 -22.65
C TYR A 224 -21.11 -15.10 -23.58
N GLU A 225 -21.31 -15.02 -24.90
CA GLU A 225 -20.41 -15.66 -25.86
C GLU A 225 -19.01 -15.06 -25.84
N VAL A 226 -18.87 -13.74 -25.66
CA VAL A 226 -17.56 -13.09 -25.46
C VAL A 226 -16.80 -13.75 -24.30
N LEU A 227 -17.49 -14.07 -23.21
CA LEU A 227 -16.87 -14.63 -21.99
C LEU A 227 -16.72 -16.16 -22.03
N ALA A 228 -17.69 -16.87 -22.59
CA ALA A 228 -17.74 -18.35 -22.63
C ALA A 228 -17.11 -18.96 -23.90
N GLY A 229 -16.90 -18.15 -24.94
CA GLY A 229 -16.41 -18.58 -26.26
C GLY A 229 -17.45 -19.31 -27.12
N THR A 230 -18.63 -19.58 -26.57
CA THR A 230 -19.76 -20.24 -27.25
C THR A 230 -21.06 -19.56 -26.88
N ALA A 231 -22.05 -19.60 -27.78
CA ALA A 231 -23.38 -19.05 -27.53
C ALA A 231 -24.06 -19.73 -26.31
N PRO A 232 -24.97 -19.04 -25.58
CA PRO A 232 -25.60 -19.58 -24.38
C PRO A 232 -26.31 -20.93 -24.57
N TYR A 233 -26.82 -21.18 -25.78
CA TYR A 233 -27.48 -22.43 -26.17
C TYR A 233 -26.90 -22.94 -27.49
N ALA A 234 -25.69 -23.51 -27.43
CA ALA A 234 -24.90 -23.89 -28.61
C ALA A 234 -25.42 -25.11 -29.40
N GLU A 235 -26.24 -25.98 -28.82
CA GLU A 235 -26.74 -27.19 -29.51
C GLU A 235 -27.91 -26.89 -30.46
N HIS A 236 -27.59 -26.59 -31.73
CA HIS A 236 -28.54 -26.26 -32.80
C HIS A 236 -29.76 -27.18 -32.91
N ARG A 237 -29.64 -28.48 -32.57
CA ARG A 237 -30.72 -29.46 -32.68
C ARG A 237 -31.80 -29.30 -31.59
N TRP A 238 -31.45 -28.76 -30.43
CA TRP A 238 -32.32 -28.72 -29.26
C TRP A 238 -32.44 -27.34 -28.61
N VAL A 239 -31.96 -26.26 -29.25
CA VAL A 239 -31.98 -24.89 -28.71
C VAL A 239 -33.35 -24.49 -28.14
N ARG A 240 -34.43 -24.81 -28.85
CA ARG A 240 -35.80 -24.52 -28.38
C ARG A 240 -36.14 -25.24 -27.08
N ALA A 241 -35.76 -26.51 -26.96
CA ALA A 241 -35.99 -27.30 -25.75
C ALA A 241 -35.07 -26.83 -24.61
N ALA A 242 -33.81 -26.50 -24.90
CA ALA A 242 -32.86 -25.98 -23.92
C ALA A 242 -33.28 -24.62 -23.36
N LEU A 243 -33.69 -23.69 -24.23
CA LEU A 243 -34.21 -22.37 -23.83
C LEU A 243 -35.52 -22.49 -23.03
N ALA A 244 -36.36 -23.49 -23.32
CA ALA A 244 -37.54 -23.78 -22.53
C ALA A 244 -37.21 -24.43 -21.17
N ALA A 245 -36.15 -25.25 -21.10
CA ALA A 245 -35.77 -26.01 -19.91
C ALA A 245 -35.21 -25.15 -18.78
N GLY A 246 -34.54 -24.03 -19.07
CA GLY A 246 -33.97 -23.20 -18.03
C GLY A 246 -33.00 -22.12 -18.54
N PRO A 247 -32.34 -21.38 -17.62
CA PRO A 247 -31.25 -20.47 -17.98
C PRO A 247 -30.06 -21.24 -18.58
N PRO A 248 -29.14 -20.55 -19.28
CA PRO A 248 -27.92 -21.18 -19.78
C PRO A 248 -26.98 -21.56 -18.62
N ALA A 249 -25.89 -22.28 -18.92
CA ALA A 249 -24.87 -22.57 -17.91
C ALA A 249 -24.34 -21.25 -17.30
N PRO A 250 -24.17 -21.17 -15.98
CA PRO A 250 -23.70 -19.93 -15.34
C PRO A 250 -22.25 -19.64 -15.75
N LEU A 251 -21.93 -18.35 -15.89
CA LEU A 251 -20.56 -17.91 -16.11
C LEU A 251 -19.84 -17.95 -14.77
N VAL A 252 -18.76 -18.75 -14.68
CA VAL A 252 -17.93 -18.80 -13.47
C VAL A 252 -16.82 -17.74 -13.61
N PRO A 253 -16.80 -16.71 -12.75
CA PRO A 253 -15.70 -15.75 -12.74
C PRO A 253 -14.37 -16.43 -12.42
N ASP A 254 -13.31 -16.03 -13.11
CA ASP A 254 -11.95 -16.49 -12.88
C ASP A 254 -10.95 -15.38 -13.25
N GLY A 255 -9.65 -15.69 -13.24
CA GLY A 255 -8.60 -14.71 -13.57
C GLY A 255 -8.72 -14.11 -14.99
N TRP A 256 -9.46 -14.75 -15.89
CA TRP A 256 -9.71 -14.26 -17.25
C TRP A 256 -11.09 -13.63 -17.43
N ARG A 257 -12.12 -14.17 -16.74
CA ARG A 257 -13.53 -13.76 -16.86
C ARG A 257 -13.88 -12.80 -15.73
N PRO A 258 -13.98 -11.48 -15.99
CA PRO A 258 -14.27 -10.51 -14.95
C PRO A 258 -15.68 -10.75 -14.41
N GLY A 259 -15.80 -10.90 -13.08
CA GLY A 259 -17.09 -11.16 -12.42
C GLY A 259 -18.14 -10.08 -12.70
N ALA A 260 -17.71 -8.83 -12.85
CA ALA A 260 -18.58 -7.72 -13.25
C ALA A 260 -19.24 -7.99 -14.62
N LEU A 261 -18.48 -8.40 -15.64
CA LEU A 261 -19.03 -8.71 -16.96
C LEU A 261 -19.93 -9.96 -16.93
N CYS A 262 -19.60 -10.96 -16.12
CA CYS A 262 -20.46 -12.13 -15.91
C CYS A 262 -21.83 -11.72 -15.36
N ALA A 263 -21.86 -10.89 -14.31
CA ALA A 263 -23.09 -10.39 -13.71
C ALA A 263 -23.92 -9.55 -14.70
N LEU A 264 -23.27 -8.72 -15.54
CA LEU A 264 -23.96 -7.95 -16.58
C LEU A 264 -24.62 -8.85 -17.62
N ALA A 265 -23.93 -9.91 -18.06
CA ALA A 265 -24.50 -10.88 -18.99
C ALA A 265 -25.71 -11.61 -18.37
N GLU A 266 -25.60 -12.04 -17.12
CA GLU A 266 -26.69 -12.71 -16.40
C GLU A 266 -27.92 -11.80 -16.23
N GLN A 267 -27.72 -10.54 -15.82
CA GLN A 267 -28.80 -9.58 -15.66
C GLN A 267 -29.48 -9.23 -16.98
N ALA A 268 -28.69 -9.03 -18.05
CA ALA A 268 -29.23 -8.78 -19.39
C ALA A 268 -30.03 -10.00 -19.92
N MET A 269 -29.65 -11.22 -19.53
CA MET A 269 -30.31 -12.47 -19.91
C MET A 269 -31.36 -12.97 -18.88
N ASP A 270 -31.84 -12.15 -17.95
CA ASP A 270 -32.90 -12.59 -17.04
C ASP A 270 -34.13 -13.04 -17.83
N ARG A 271 -34.68 -14.20 -17.49
CA ARG A 271 -35.84 -14.77 -18.20
C ARG A 271 -37.07 -13.88 -18.07
N SER A 272 -37.26 -13.22 -16.93
CA SER A 272 -38.36 -12.26 -16.73
C SER A 272 -38.05 -10.96 -17.46
N VAL A 273 -38.96 -10.56 -18.35
CA VAL A 273 -38.88 -9.31 -19.10
C VAL A 273 -38.88 -8.09 -18.16
N GLU A 274 -39.57 -8.21 -17.02
CA GLU A 274 -39.76 -7.15 -16.03
C GLU A 274 -38.51 -6.92 -15.17
N ARG A 275 -37.68 -7.95 -14.99
CA ARG A 275 -36.38 -7.85 -14.30
C ARG A 275 -35.24 -7.44 -15.23
N ARG A 276 -35.46 -7.51 -16.54
CA ARG A 276 -34.49 -7.03 -17.52
C ARG A 276 -34.45 -5.50 -17.57
N PRO A 277 -33.26 -4.92 -17.82
CA PRO A 277 -33.14 -3.50 -18.12
C PRO A 277 -34.04 -3.08 -19.29
N SER A 278 -34.57 -1.85 -19.22
CA SER A 278 -35.60 -1.37 -20.15
C SER A 278 -35.15 -1.29 -21.60
N ASP A 279 -33.88 -0.99 -21.85
CA ASP A 279 -33.30 -0.83 -23.18
C ASP A 279 -31.77 -0.97 -23.17
N ALA A 280 -31.18 -1.05 -24.38
CA ALA A 280 -29.75 -1.27 -24.58
C ALA A 280 -28.81 -0.17 -24.03
N ARG A 281 -29.32 1.03 -23.68
CA ARG A 281 -28.51 2.09 -23.05
C ARG A 281 -27.93 1.62 -21.73
N TRP A 282 -28.67 0.81 -20.98
CA TRP A 282 -28.20 0.28 -19.71
C TRP A 282 -26.91 -0.53 -19.89
N LEU A 283 -26.90 -1.47 -20.84
CA LEU A 283 -25.73 -2.33 -21.07
C LEU A 283 -24.56 -1.51 -21.65
N ALA A 284 -24.84 -0.53 -22.52
CA ALA A 284 -23.81 0.39 -23.01
C ALA A 284 -23.14 1.18 -21.87
N GLY A 285 -23.94 1.70 -20.93
CA GLY A 285 -23.45 2.42 -19.75
C GLY A 285 -22.63 1.51 -18.83
N ALA A 286 -23.18 0.36 -18.46
CA ALA A 286 -22.51 -0.57 -17.54
C ALA A 286 -21.19 -1.13 -18.09
N LEU A 287 -21.13 -1.43 -19.40
CA LEU A 287 -19.88 -1.85 -20.05
C LEU A 287 -18.85 -0.72 -20.14
N ARG A 288 -19.30 0.53 -20.32
CA ARG A 288 -18.41 1.70 -20.28
C ARG A 288 -17.85 1.93 -18.88
N ASP A 289 -18.71 1.87 -17.86
CA ASP A 289 -18.29 2.00 -16.47
C ASP A 289 -17.23 0.95 -16.11
N TRP A 290 -17.39 -0.28 -16.64
CA TRP A 290 -16.37 -1.33 -16.50
C TRP A 290 -15.06 -0.99 -17.23
N LEU A 291 -15.10 -0.49 -18.46
CA LEU A 291 -13.90 -0.08 -19.19
C LEU A 291 -13.16 1.06 -18.48
N ASP A 292 -13.89 2.07 -18.02
CA ASP A 292 -13.34 3.22 -17.29
C ASP A 292 -12.72 2.78 -15.95
N ASP A 293 -13.33 1.81 -15.27
CA ASP A 293 -12.77 1.21 -14.05
C ASP A 293 -11.45 0.49 -14.29
N VAL A 294 -11.40 -0.31 -15.35
CA VAL A 294 -10.17 -1.02 -15.76
C VAL A 294 -9.07 -0.03 -16.13
N GLU A 295 -9.39 1.04 -16.86
CA GLU A 295 -8.41 2.05 -17.23
C GLU A 295 -7.88 2.83 -16.02
N ARG A 296 -8.73 3.14 -15.03
CA ARG A 296 -8.32 3.73 -13.75
C ARG A 296 -7.31 2.83 -13.02
N HIS A 297 -7.56 1.52 -12.95
CA HIS A 297 -6.64 0.58 -12.33
C HIS A 297 -5.30 0.51 -13.07
N ASP A 298 -5.31 0.44 -14.40
CA ASP A 298 -4.09 0.45 -15.21
C ASP A 298 -3.26 1.73 -14.96
N ARG A 299 -3.89 2.90 -14.95
CA ARG A 299 -3.21 4.17 -14.64
C ARG A 299 -2.62 4.17 -13.23
N ALA A 300 -3.37 3.68 -12.24
CA ALA A 300 -2.89 3.57 -10.87
C ALA A 300 -1.67 2.64 -10.76
N HIS A 301 -1.71 1.48 -11.42
CA HIS A 301 -0.58 0.55 -11.47
C HIS A 301 0.63 1.12 -12.22
N ALA A 302 0.42 1.85 -13.31
CA ALA A 302 1.49 2.54 -14.03
C ALA A 302 2.15 3.63 -13.16
N LEU A 303 1.38 4.35 -12.36
CA LEU A 303 1.90 5.31 -11.38
C LEU A 303 2.73 4.62 -10.30
N VAL A 304 2.27 3.48 -9.77
CA VAL A 304 3.08 2.68 -8.83
C VAL A 304 4.37 2.20 -9.48
N ALA A 305 4.32 1.68 -10.70
CA ALA A 305 5.53 1.26 -11.42
C ALA A 305 6.50 2.43 -11.64
N ARG A 306 6.01 3.64 -11.96
CA ARG A 306 6.84 4.85 -12.02
C ARG A 306 7.46 5.19 -10.66
N ALA A 307 6.71 5.08 -9.58
CA ALA A 307 7.24 5.29 -8.23
C ALA A 307 8.32 4.25 -7.90
N ASP A 308 8.13 2.99 -8.28
CA ASP A 308 9.15 1.95 -8.10
C ASP A 308 10.44 2.28 -8.86
N LEU A 309 10.35 2.82 -10.09
CA LEU A 309 11.52 3.31 -10.84
C LEU A 309 12.22 4.50 -10.16
N LEU A 310 11.48 5.44 -9.55
CA LEU A 310 12.11 6.53 -8.78
C LEU A 310 12.85 6.00 -7.54
N TRP A 311 12.33 4.91 -6.95
CA TRP A 311 12.90 4.32 -5.75
C TRP A 311 14.14 3.48 -6.05
N GLU A 312 14.05 2.61 -7.06
CA GLU A 312 15.05 1.58 -7.39
C GLU A 312 15.99 1.98 -8.53
N GLY A 313 15.62 2.98 -9.34
CA GLY A 313 16.34 3.35 -10.57
C GLY A 313 15.83 2.59 -11.80
N ASP A 314 16.18 3.06 -13.00
CA ASP A 314 15.81 2.42 -14.28
C ASP A 314 17.01 1.83 -15.04
N GLY A 315 18.19 1.85 -14.42
CA GLY A 315 19.46 1.38 -14.98
C GLY A 315 20.29 2.48 -15.65
N ASP A 316 19.65 3.53 -16.17
CA ASP A 316 20.33 4.70 -16.74
C ASP A 316 20.44 5.83 -15.71
N GLU A 317 19.39 6.05 -14.91
CA GLU A 317 19.39 6.99 -13.79
C GLU A 317 19.34 6.28 -12.43
N PRO A 318 20.17 6.70 -11.45
CA PRO A 318 20.18 6.11 -10.12
C PRO A 318 18.92 6.45 -9.33
N GLY A 319 18.36 5.46 -8.63
CA GLY A 319 17.20 5.62 -7.77
C GLY A 319 17.52 6.25 -6.41
N ILE A 320 16.48 6.46 -5.61
CA ILE A 320 16.62 6.93 -4.22
C ILE A 320 17.54 6.02 -3.40
N VAL A 321 17.43 4.69 -3.59
CA VAL A 321 18.27 3.72 -2.87
C VAL A 321 19.74 3.91 -3.20
N ASP A 322 20.11 3.94 -4.49
CA ASP A 322 21.51 4.11 -4.93
C ASP A 322 22.11 5.43 -4.42
N LEU A 323 21.33 6.51 -4.50
CA LEU A 323 21.78 7.83 -4.07
C LEU A 323 22.00 7.90 -2.55
N ARG A 324 21.15 7.22 -1.76
CA ARG A 324 21.31 7.12 -0.30
C ARG A 324 22.54 6.30 0.08
N GLU A 325 22.77 5.18 -0.59
CA GLU A 325 23.98 4.37 -0.38
C GLU A 325 25.24 5.18 -0.66
N ARG A 326 25.28 5.85 -1.82
CA ARG A 326 26.43 6.70 -2.19
C ARG A 326 26.65 7.86 -1.23
N MET A 327 25.57 8.47 -0.74
CA MET A 327 25.63 9.53 0.28
C MET A 327 26.29 9.03 1.58
N GLU A 328 25.90 7.85 2.08
CA GLU A 328 26.47 7.30 3.30
C GLU A 328 27.93 6.83 3.14
N GLU A 329 28.31 6.33 1.96
CA GLU A 329 29.71 6.07 1.61
C GLU A 329 30.57 7.34 1.73
N LEU A 330 30.13 8.44 1.10
CA LEU A 330 30.84 9.71 1.13
C LEU A 330 30.96 10.28 2.56
N ARG A 331 29.89 10.17 3.36
CA ARG A 331 29.90 10.58 4.78
C ARG A 331 30.88 9.75 5.59
N THR A 332 30.91 8.44 5.37
CA THR A 332 31.82 7.52 6.07
C THR A 332 33.27 7.81 5.71
N GLU A 333 33.56 8.04 4.43
CA GLU A 333 34.90 8.40 3.94
C GLU A 333 35.36 9.74 4.53
N ALA A 334 34.50 10.76 4.49
CA ALA A 334 34.78 12.06 5.10
C ALA A 334 35.05 11.97 6.60
N ALA A 335 34.22 11.22 7.34
CA ALA A 335 34.39 11.00 8.77
C ALA A 335 35.72 10.28 9.08
N SER A 336 36.11 9.31 8.26
CA SER A 336 37.39 8.61 8.42
C SER A 336 38.59 9.54 8.21
N LEU A 337 38.52 10.44 7.22
CA LEU A 337 39.59 11.42 6.97
C LEU A 337 39.70 12.45 8.10
N LEU A 338 38.57 12.85 8.69
CA LEU A 338 38.56 13.83 9.79
C LEU A 338 38.94 13.23 11.15
N ALA A 339 38.82 11.91 11.34
CA ALA A 339 39.09 11.26 12.62
C ALA A 339 40.53 11.47 13.13
N GLU A 340 41.50 11.60 12.23
CA GLU A 340 42.92 11.81 12.57
C GLU A 340 43.32 13.30 12.59
N VAL A 341 42.42 14.20 12.22
CA VAL A 341 42.71 15.63 12.06
C VAL A 341 42.19 16.42 13.25
N LEU A 342 43.07 17.20 13.89
CA LEU A 342 42.67 18.06 15.00
C LEU A 342 41.64 19.11 14.54
N PRO A 343 40.62 19.44 15.37
CA PRO A 343 39.68 20.51 15.07
C PRO A 343 40.35 21.87 14.79
N SER A 344 41.55 22.12 15.33
CA SER A 344 42.34 23.34 15.09
C SER A 344 43.28 23.28 13.88
N ALA A 345 43.35 22.15 13.16
CA ALA A 345 44.25 21.99 12.02
C ALA A 345 43.89 22.94 10.84
N PRO A 346 44.88 23.33 10.01
CA PRO A 346 44.66 24.19 8.84
C PRO A 346 43.61 23.65 7.86
N VAL A 347 42.93 24.55 7.15
CA VAL A 347 41.89 24.19 6.14
C VAL A 347 42.42 23.24 5.06
N SER A 348 43.68 23.40 4.66
CA SER A 348 44.31 22.54 3.64
C SER A 348 44.32 21.05 4.01
N GLU A 349 44.28 20.73 5.31
CA GLU A 349 44.24 19.33 5.80
C GLU A 349 42.80 18.79 5.90
N LYS A 350 41.78 19.65 5.79
CA LYS A 350 40.35 19.29 5.92
C LYS A 350 39.59 19.36 4.61
N ILE A 351 40.11 20.11 3.63
CA ILE A 351 39.39 20.47 2.40
C ILE A 351 38.86 19.25 1.65
N THR A 352 39.65 18.17 1.55
CA THR A 352 39.22 16.93 0.88
C THR A 352 38.03 16.28 1.57
N ALA A 353 38.02 16.23 2.90
CA ALA A 353 36.88 15.69 3.64
C ALA A 353 35.64 16.60 3.52
N TRP A 354 35.83 17.92 3.59
CA TRP A 354 34.75 18.89 3.39
C TRP A 354 34.15 18.84 1.97
N ASP A 355 34.96 18.57 0.95
CA ASP A 355 34.48 18.38 -0.42
C ASP A 355 33.63 17.11 -0.56
N LEU A 356 33.97 16.03 0.18
CA LEU A 356 33.14 14.83 0.25
C LEU A 356 31.83 15.08 1.02
N GLU A 357 31.88 15.81 2.13
CA GLU A 357 30.68 16.25 2.87
C GLU A 357 29.76 17.11 1.98
N ALA A 358 30.33 18.03 1.20
CA ALA A 358 29.57 18.87 0.27
C ALA A 358 28.88 18.04 -0.84
N GLN A 359 29.57 17.03 -1.38
CA GLN A 359 28.97 16.09 -2.34
C GLN A 359 27.85 15.25 -1.70
N ALA A 360 28.05 14.78 -0.46
CA ALA A 360 27.00 14.05 0.27
C ALA A 360 25.77 14.93 0.52
N GLU A 361 25.96 16.22 0.81
CA GLU A 361 24.87 17.19 0.98
C GLU A 361 24.12 17.45 -0.34
N GLU A 362 24.82 17.53 -1.47
CA GLU A 362 24.19 17.64 -2.80
C GLU A 362 23.33 16.41 -3.11
N LEU A 363 23.83 15.21 -2.81
CA LEU A 363 23.06 13.97 -2.94
C LEU A 363 21.85 13.95 -2.00
N ALA A 364 22.01 14.40 -0.75
CA ALA A 364 20.92 14.50 0.22
C ALA A 364 19.78 15.40 -0.30
N HIS A 365 20.10 16.54 -0.90
CA HIS A 365 19.10 17.40 -1.55
C HIS A 365 18.39 16.69 -2.71
N ARG A 366 19.13 15.98 -3.56
CA ARG A 366 18.55 15.22 -4.68
C ARG A 366 17.61 14.13 -4.19
N VAL A 367 18.01 13.37 -3.18
CA VAL A 367 17.19 12.34 -2.52
C VAL A 367 15.90 12.95 -1.98
N ALA A 368 15.98 14.08 -1.27
CA ALA A 368 14.80 14.74 -0.72
C ALA A 368 13.79 15.16 -1.80
N VAL A 369 14.26 15.65 -2.96
CA VAL A 369 13.39 16.00 -4.09
C VAL A 369 12.72 14.76 -4.68
N LEU A 370 13.49 13.70 -4.94
CA LEU A 370 12.95 12.45 -5.51
C LEU A 370 11.96 11.78 -4.56
N GLU A 371 12.20 11.80 -3.26
CA GLU A 371 11.27 11.27 -2.26
C GLU A 371 9.93 12.00 -2.28
N VAL A 372 9.93 13.32 -2.44
CA VAL A 372 8.69 14.10 -2.57
C VAL A 372 7.95 13.71 -3.84
N GLU A 373 8.65 13.56 -4.98
CA GLU A 373 8.04 13.11 -6.24
C GLU A 373 7.48 11.68 -6.11
N TRP A 374 8.23 10.78 -5.48
CA TRP A 374 7.83 9.41 -5.20
C TRP A 374 6.54 9.36 -4.36
N GLN A 375 6.47 10.11 -3.26
CA GLN A 375 5.27 10.18 -2.42
C GLN A 375 4.07 10.77 -3.19
N GLN A 376 4.28 11.82 -3.99
CA GLN A 376 3.21 12.43 -4.80
C GLN A 376 2.70 11.46 -5.87
N THR A 377 3.60 10.68 -6.48
CA THR A 377 3.25 9.67 -7.48
C THR A 377 2.39 8.56 -6.87
N LEU A 378 2.76 8.04 -5.70
CA LEU A 378 1.97 7.04 -4.97
C LEU A 378 0.61 7.58 -4.53
N ARG A 379 0.55 8.84 -4.05
CA ARG A 379 -0.73 9.49 -3.72
C ARG A 379 -1.61 9.71 -4.94
N SER A 380 -1.01 9.98 -6.10
CA SER A 380 -1.75 10.08 -7.37
C SER A 380 -2.34 8.72 -7.76
N ALA A 381 -1.60 7.62 -7.54
CA ALA A 381 -2.14 6.27 -7.72
C ALA A 381 -3.35 6.00 -6.80
N LEU A 382 -3.27 6.45 -5.54
CA LEU A 382 -4.38 6.33 -4.58
C LEU A 382 -5.58 7.24 -4.93
N ASN A 383 -5.38 8.33 -5.65
CA ASN A 383 -6.50 9.14 -6.15
C ASN A 383 -7.28 8.42 -7.25
N GLU A 384 -6.60 7.63 -8.09
CA GLU A 384 -7.26 6.77 -9.10
C GLU A 384 -7.94 5.57 -8.43
N VAL A 385 -7.24 4.88 -7.50
CA VAL A 385 -7.73 3.70 -6.79
C VAL A 385 -7.42 3.80 -5.28
N PRO A 386 -8.38 4.26 -4.44
CA PRO A 386 -8.14 4.56 -3.02
C PRO A 386 -7.65 3.40 -2.16
N ASP A 387 -8.01 2.16 -2.51
CA ASP A 387 -7.67 0.95 -1.74
C ASP A 387 -6.53 0.14 -2.38
N LEU A 388 -5.76 0.74 -3.29
CA LEU A 388 -4.65 0.06 -3.96
C LEU A 388 -3.57 -0.37 -2.96
N ALA A 389 -3.53 -1.67 -2.67
CA ALA A 389 -2.69 -2.24 -1.62
C ALA A 389 -1.19 -1.95 -1.82
N THR A 390 -0.69 -2.04 -3.07
CA THR A 390 0.73 -1.84 -3.37
C THR A 390 1.19 -0.41 -3.04
N ALA A 391 0.37 0.60 -3.33
CA ALA A 391 0.69 1.99 -3.02
C ALA A 391 0.64 2.28 -1.50
N HIS A 392 -0.35 1.73 -0.80
CA HIS A 392 -0.44 1.79 0.66
C HIS A 392 0.76 1.13 1.34
N ASP A 393 1.14 -0.07 0.90
CA ASP A 393 2.27 -0.82 1.44
C ASP A 393 3.59 -0.03 1.30
N ARG A 394 3.86 0.53 0.12
CA ARG A 394 5.06 1.35 -0.12
C ARG A 394 5.11 2.59 0.80
N LEU A 395 4.00 3.32 0.92
CA LEU A 395 3.90 4.48 1.82
C LEU A 395 4.02 4.08 3.30
N ALA A 396 3.42 2.96 3.70
CA ALA A 396 3.50 2.46 5.06
C ALA A 396 4.94 2.05 5.43
N ASP A 397 5.64 1.32 4.55
CA ASP A 397 7.05 0.97 4.75
C ASP A 397 7.90 2.25 4.96
N HIS A 398 7.72 3.27 4.11
CA HIS A 398 8.41 4.55 4.24
C HIS A 398 8.09 5.29 5.55
N TYR A 399 6.82 5.40 5.95
CA TYR A 399 6.45 6.09 7.19
C TYR A 399 6.89 5.33 8.44
N ARG A 400 7.01 4.00 8.37
CA ARG A 400 7.60 3.19 9.43
C ARG A 400 9.09 3.49 9.61
N GLU A 401 9.84 3.62 8.53
CA GLU A 401 11.26 4.02 8.59
C GLU A 401 11.41 5.44 9.15
N ALA A 402 10.62 6.39 8.65
CA ALA A 402 10.62 7.77 9.14
C ALA A 402 10.26 7.86 10.63
N HIS A 403 9.29 7.05 11.08
CA HIS A 403 8.93 6.95 12.49
C HIS A 403 10.09 6.43 13.35
N ALA A 404 10.74 5.34 12.92
CA ALA A 404 11.87 4.75 13.64
C ALA A 404 13.05 5.73 13.74
N ALA A 405 13.38 6.42 12.65
CA ALA A 405 14.43 7.44 12.62
C ALA A 405 14.11 8.61 13.57
N ALA A 406 12.85 9.07 13.60
CA ALA A 406 12.41 10.13 14.50
C ALA A 406 12.43 9.71 15.99
N GLU A 407 12.05 8.46 16.30
CA GLU A 407 12.17 7.91 17.66
C GLU A 407 13.63 7.88 18.12
N GLN A 408 14.55 7.44 17.25
CA GLN A 408 15.99 7.42 17.52
C GLN A 408 16.57 8.83 17.72
N ALA A 409 16.16 9.80 16.90
CA ALA A 409 16.52 11.21 17.03
C ALA A 409 15.84 11.91 18.23
N ARG A 410 14.90 11.25 18.91
CA ARG A 410 14.07 11.80 19.99
C ARG A 410 13.23 13.01 19.56
N ASP A 411 12.93 13.12 18.26
CA ASP A 411 12.01 14.12 17.73
C ASP A 411 10.57 13.62 17.87
N ARG A 412 9.91 14.07 18.94
CA ARG A 412 8.53 13.67 19.25
C ARG A 412 7.52 14.17 18.24
N VAL A 413 7.77 15.31 17.59
CA VAL A 413 6.82 15.89 16.63
C VAL A 413 6.87 15.11 15.34
N ALA A 414 8.08 14.88 14.81
CA ALA A 414 8.28 14.05 13.63
C ALA A 414 7.80 12.61 13.84
N ALA A 415 8.12 12.00 15.00
CA ALA A 415 7.66 10.65 15.33
C ALA A 415 6.13 10.58 15.33
N LYS A 416 5.43 11.51 16.01
CA LYS A 416 3.97 11.46 16.02
C LYS A 416 3.33 11.68 14.65
N GLY A 417 3.93 12.55 13.83
CA GLY A 417 3.49 12.77 12.44
C GLY A 417 3.62 11.50 11.59
N ALA A 418 4.79 10.86 11.62
CA ALA A 418 5.06 9.62 10.89
C ALA A 418 4.18 8.45 11.37
N GLU A 419 3.95 8.30 12.69
CA GLU A 419 3.06 7.27 13.24
C GLU A 419 1.63 7.40 12.70
N THR A 420 1.14 8.65 12.60
CA THR A 420 -0.21 8.96 12.12
C THR A 420 -0.35 8.62 10.64
N LEU A 421 0.64 8.97 9.83
CA LEU A 421 0.67 8.64 8.41
C LEU A 421 0.81 7.14 8.17
N LEU A 422 1.68 6.46 8.94
CA LEU A 422 1.80 5.01 8.93
C LEU A 422 0.44 4.33 9.22
N ALA A 423 -0.25 4.74 10.28
CA ALA A 423 -1.56 4.17 10.63
C ALA A 423 -2.64 4.41 9.56
N ALA A 424 -2.56 5.51 8.80
CA ALA A 424 -3.51 5.80 7.72
C ALA A 424 -3.34 4.85 6.51
N HIS A 425 -2.10 4.46 6.25
CA HIS A 425 -1.74 3.62 5.09
C HIS A 425 -1.61 2.13 5.44
N ASP A 426 -1.35 1.76 6.70
CA ASP A 426 -1.20 0.37 7.08
C ASP A 426 -2.47 -0.45 6.78
N ARG A 427 -2.28 -1.61 6.12
CA ARG A 427 -3.34 -2.59 5.83
C ARG A 427 -3.10 -3.90 6.59
N GLY A 428 -2.42 -3.81 7.74
CA GLY A 428 -2.09 -4.93 8.63
C GLY A 428 -0.62 -5.36 8.58
N ARG A 429 0.18 -4.81 7.67
CA ARG A 429 1.60 -5.13 7.47
C ARG A 429 2.46 -4.72 8.67
N HIS A 430 2.18 -3.56 9.24
CA HIS A 430 2.89 -2.97 10.39
C HIS A 430 2.06 -2.93 11.66
N ALA A 431 0.96 -3.69 11.74
CA ALA A 431 0.07 -3.70 12.90
C ALA A 431 0.83 -4.02 14.22
N ALA A 432 1.80 -4.94 14.17
CA ALA A 432 2.62 -5.26 15.34
C ALA A 432 3.53 -4.11 15.77
N TYR A 433 4.10 -3.38 14.80
CA TYR A 433 4.93 -2.21 15.05
C TYR A 433 4.10 -1.07 15.66
N LEU A 434 2.91 -0.81 15.11
CA LEU A 434 1.99 0.24 15.56
C LEU A 434 1.47 0.01 16.98
N ARG A 435 1.35 -1.24 17.46
CA ARG A 435 1.05 -1.51 18.88
C ARG A 435 2.08 -0.87 19.82
N GLY A 436 3.32 -0.73 19.36
CA GLY A 436 4.36 -0.04 20.12
C GLY A 436 4.89 -0.82 21.30
N ASP A 437 4.75 -2.14 21.27
CA ASP A 437 5.21 -2.99 22.36
C ASP A 437 6.73 -3.21 22.28
N ALA A 438 7.35 -3.25 23.45
CA ALA A 438 8.65 -3.83 23.73
C ALA A 438 8.46 -5.17 24.46
N GLN A 439 9.50 -5.98 24.52
CA GLN A 439 9.51 -7.21 25.31
C GLN A 439 10.40 -7.04 26.55
N LEU A 440 9.88 -7.40 27.72
CA LEU A 440 10.58 -7.33 28.99
C LEU A 440 10.83 -8.73 29.56
N THR A 441 12.10 -9.10 29.73
CA THR A 441 12.49 -10.29 30.51
C THR A 441 13.19 -9.87 31.79
N LEU A 442 12.70 -10.35 32.93
CA LEU A 442 13.25 -10.04 34.25
C LEU A 442 13.13 -11.26 35.16
N ARG A 443 14.27 -11.78 35.63
CA ARG A 443 14.35 -12.79 36.68
C ARG A 443 14.97 -12.17 37.92
N THR A 444 14.53 -12.61 39.10
CA THR A 444 14.98 -12.03 40.37
C THR A 444 15.52 -13.10 41.30
N ASP A 445 16.44 -12.70 42.18
CA ASP A 445 16.87 -13.47 43.34
C ASP A 445 16.55 -12.67 44.62
N PRO A 446 15.63 -13.15 45.49
CA PRO A 446 14.89 -14.41 45.41
C PRO A 446 13.85 -14.42 44.27
N PRO A 447 13.45 -15.61 43.79
CA PRO A 447 12.39 -15.74 42.80
C PRO A 447 11.02 -15.32 43.38
N GLY A 448 10.07 -14.94 42.52
CA GLY A 448 8.71 -14.59 42.94
C GLY A 448 8.53 -13.14 43.43
N ALA A 449 9.54 -12.29 43.26
CA ALA A 449 9.46 -10.86 43.57
C ALA A 449 8.35 -10.19 42.73
N MET A 450 7.59 -9.30 43.35
CA MET A 450 6.58 -8.49 42.67
C MET A 450 7.26 -7.40 41.87
N VAL A 451 6.85 -7.22 40.61
CA VAL A 451 7.38 -6.21 39.70
C VAL A 451 6.27 -5.24 39.31
N VAL A 452 6.52 -3.97 39.53
CA VAL A 452 5.63 -2.87 39.18
C VAL A 452 6.38 -1.90 38.27
N ALA A 453 5.80 -1.53 37.13
CA ALA A 453 6.37 -0.52 36.24
C ALA A 453 5.67 0.82 36.42
N ARG A 454 6.44 1.89 36.63
CA ARG A 454 5.93 3.27 36.67
C ARG A 454 6.48 4.05 35.48
N PRO A 455 5.66 4.47 34.50
CA PRO A 455 6.14 5.23 33.36
C PRO A 455 6.63 6.61 33.82
N PHE A 456 7.75 7.07 33.30
CA PHE A 456 8.22 8.44 33.52
C PHE A 456 7.42 9.44 32.68
N ARG A 457 7.07 10.57 33.29
CA ARG A 457 6.43 11.71 32.63
C ARG A 457 7.19 12.99 32.98
N ARG A 458 7.19 13.97 32.08
CA ARG A 458 7.74 15.29 32.36
C ARG A 458 6.64 16.19 32.90
N GLU A 459 6.77 16.65 34.14
CA GLU A 459 5.86 17.59 34.80
C GLU A 459 6.68 18.73 35.41
N ALA A 460 6.31 19.98 35.13
CA ALA A 460 7.04 21.17 35.60
C ALA A 460 8.57 21.10 35.33
N ARG A 461 8.96 20.58 34.16
CA ARG A 461 10.36 20.32 33.73
C ARG A 461 11.13 19.29 34.57
N ARG A 462 10.45 18.49 35.39
CA ARG A 462 11.02 17.37 36.16
C ARG A 462 10.50 16.04 35.63
N LEU A 463 11.32 15.00 35.70
CA LEU A 463 10.86 13.63 35.48
C LEU A 463 10.16 13.15 36.75
N VAL A 464 8.89 12.77 36.63
CA VAL A 464 8.08 12.22 37.71
C VAL A 464 7.53 10.86 37.29
N THR A 465 7.30 9.97 38.25
CA THR A 465 6.68 8.67 38.00
C THR A 465 5.17 8.81 37.88
N GLY A 466 4.59 8.23 36.84
CA GLY A 466 3.15 8.14 36.64
C GLY A 466 2.49 7.01 37.42
N GLU A 467 1.30 6.63 36.98
CA GLU A 467 0.49 5.56 37.55
C GLU A 467 1.19 4.20 37.41
N ALA A 468 1.13 3.40 38.48
CA ALA A 468 1.79 2.11 38.56
C ALA A 468 1.04 1.03 37.75
N VAL A 469 1.77 0.30 36.92
CA VAL A 469 1.29 -0.88 36.19
C VAL A 469 1.88 -2.12 36.83
N VAL A 470 1.04 -3.00 37.37
CA VAL A 470 1.50 -4.26 37.97
C VAL A 470 1.84 -5.24 36.85
N LEU A 471 3.12 -5.62 36.74
CA LEU A 471 3.58 -6.58 35.73
C LEU A 471 3.45 -8.04 36.19
N GLY A 472 3.35 -8.26 37.50
CA GLY A 472 3.20 -9.59 38.10
C GLY A 472 4.44 -10.01 38.89
N ARG A 473 4.60 -11.31 39.11
CA ARG A 473 5.72 -11.87 39.86
C ARG A 473 6.79 -12.42 38.92
N ALA A 474 8.05 -12.14 39.20
CA ALA A 474 9.18 -12.69 38.46
C ALA A 474 9.27 -14.23 38.65
N PRO A 475 9.68 -15.00 37.62
CA PRO A 475 10.27 -14.53 36.36
C PRO A 475 9.22 -13.99 35.38
N LEU A 476 9.50 -12.81 34.83
CA LEU A 476 8.83 -12.27 33.65
C LEU A 476 9.65 -12.68 32.44
N VAL A 477 9.02 -13.29 31.43
CA VAL A 477 9.70 -13.78 30.22
C VAL A 477 8.97 -13.21 29.02
N GLU A 478 9.68 -12.41 28.23
CA GLU A 478 9.16 -11.77 27.00
C GLU A 478 7.81 -11.07 27.20
N LEU A 479 7.60 -10.46 28.37
CA LEU A 479 6.34 -9.80 28.70
C LEU A 479 6.14 -8.59 27.78
N PRO A 480 5.07 -8.54 26.97
CA PRO A 480 4.79 -7.38 26.14
C PRO A 480 4.38 -6.20 27.02
N ILE A 481 5.02 -5.06 26.78
CA ILE A 481 4.75 -3.79 27.49
C ILE A 481 5.00 -2.64 26.53
N THR A 482 4.16 -1.60 26.57
CA THR A 482 4.33 -0.42 25.70
C THR A 482 5.72 0.19 25.86
N ALA A 483 6.39 0.48 24.74
CA ALA A 483 7.69 1.13 24.72
C ALA A 483 7.65 2.48 25.47
N GLY A 484 8.75 2.82 26.13
CA GLY A 484 8.85 4.02 26.93
C GLY A 484 9.91 3.95 28.03
N SER A 485 10.02 5.02 28.81
CA SER A 485 10.89 5.07 29.99
C SER A 485 10.10 4.71 31.24
N TYR A 486 10.58 3.75 32.02
CA TYR A 486 9.90 3.26 33.22
C TYR A 486 10.86 3.22 34.41
N LEU A 487 10.32 3.40 35.61
CA LEU A 487 10.93 2.95 36.85
C LEU A 487 10.29 1.61 37.22
N LEU A 488 11.06 0.53 37.16
CA LEU A 488 10.64 -0.76 37.70
C LEU A 488 10.88 -0.77 39.21
N GLU A 489 9.84 -1.00 39.99
CA GLU A 489 9.91 -1.28 41.41
C GLU A 489 9.80 -2.79 41.61
N VAL A 490 10.84 -3.40 42.19
CA VAL A 490 10.92 -4.84 42.42
C VAL A 490 10.97 -5.08 43.93
N GLU A 491 9.99 -5.83 44.44
CA GLU A 491 9.79 -6.05 45.87
C GLU A 491 9.67 -7.54 46.20
N ALA A 492 10.43 -8.02 47.18
CA ALA A 492 10.30 -9.37 47.73
C ALA A 492 10.26 -9.33 49.27
N PRO A 493 9.51 -10.24 49.92
CA PRO A 493 9.51 -10.33 51.38
C PRO A 493 10.92 -10.50 51.95
N GLY A 494 11.25 -9.75 53.00
CA GLY A 494 12.56 -9.81 53.65
C GLY A 494 13.71 -9.23 52.83
N HIS A 495 13.42 -8.43 51.80
CA HIS A 495 14.42 -7.77 50.95
C HIS A 495 14.10 -6.28 50.78
N HIS A 496 15.12 -5.49 50.46
CA HIS A 496 14.97 -4.07 50.12
C HIS A 496 14.31 -3.92 48.75
N ARG A 497 13.44 -2.90 48.64
CA ARG A 497 12.84 -2.54 47.34
C ARG A 497 13.91 -2.04 46.39
N LEU A 498 14.03 -2.71 45.25
CA LEU A 498 14.90 -2.28 44.16
C LEU A 498 14.15 -1.32 43.24
N ARG A 499 14.82 -0.24 42.85
CA ARG A 499 14.36 0.75 41.87
C ARG A 499 15.25 0.68 40.64
N PHE A 500 14.70 0.23 39.52
CA PHE A 500 15.44 -0.03 38.29
C PHE A 500 14.89 0.83 37.15
N PRO A 501 15.53 1.98 36.83
CA PRO A 501 15.14 2.77 35.68
C PRO A 501 15.51 2.05 34.38
N VAL A 502 14.56 1.92 33.47
CA VAL A 502 14.70 1.23 32.19
C VAL A 502 14.13 2.06 31.05
N VAL A 503 14.73 1.93 29.87
CA VAL A 503 14.19 2.44 28.61
C VAL A 503 13.87 1.24 27.75
N LEU A 504 12.59 1.06 27.46
CA LEU A 504 12.07 -0.01 26.64
C LEU A 504 11.83 0.56 25.23
N GLU A 505 12.60 0.10 24.27
CA GLU A 505 12.52 0.54 22.88
C GLU A 505 11.49 -0.32 22.12
N ARG A 506 10.74 0.32 21.22
CA ARG A 506 9.71 -0.34 20.42
C ARG A 506 10.31 -1.51 19.63
N GLY A 507 9.69 -2.68 19.73
CA GLY A 507 10.15 -3.90 19.07
C GLY A 507 11.44 -4.50 19.64
N ALA A 508 12.06 -3.88 20.65
CA ALA A 508 13.27 -4.39 21.27
C ALA A 508 12.94 -5.35 22.42
N HIS A 509 13.84 -6.31 22.63
CA HIS A 509 13.88 -7.11 23.83
C HIS A 509 14.80 -6.42 24.85
N TRP A 510 14.25 -6.07 26.00
CA TRP A 510 15.02 -5.61 27.15
C TRP A 510 15.21 -6.73 28.16
N ASP A 511 16.46 -6.96 28.55
CA ASP A 511 16.82 -7.77 29.70
C ASP A 511 17.99 -7.12 30.47
N PRO A 512 18.17 -7.45 31.76
CA PRO A 512 19.31 -7.02 32.56
C PRO A 512 20.49 -7.97 32.39
N LYS A 513 20.79 -8.45 31.18
CA LYS A 513 21.93 -9.36 30.95
C LYS A 513 23.21 -8.60 30.67
N ARG A 514 24.28 -8.92 31.40
CA ARG A 514 25.60 -8.34 31.18
C ARG A 514 26.17 -8.82 29.84
N PRO A 515 26.79 -7.94 29.03
CA PRO A 515 27.50 -8.37 27.83
C PRO A 515 28.54 -9.45 28.12
N GLY A 516 28.52 -10.55 27.37
CA GLY A 516 29.45 -11.67 27.52
C GLY A 516 29.12 -12.65 28.66
N ASP A 517 28.03 -12.46 29.39
CA ASP A 517 27.53 -13.44 30.35
C ASP A 517 26.71 -14.53 29.62
N ASP A 518 26.91 -15.80 29.95
CA ASP A 518 26.12 -16.90 29.39
C ASP A 518 24.93 -17.27 30.32
N GLY A 519 24.92 -16.74 31.55
CA GLY A 519 23.88 -16.97 32.53
C GLY A 519 22.51 -16.37 32.18
N PRO A 520 21.46 -16.76 32.93
CA PRO A 520 20.14 -16.13 32.81
C PRO A 520 20.17 -14.68 33.32
N PRO A 521 19.36 -13.76 32.74
CA PRO A 521 19.29 -12.36 33.19
C PRO A 521 18.67 -12.26 34.58
N LEU A 522 19.52 -12.24 35.61
CA LEU A 522 19.13 -12.31 37.02
C LEU A 522 19.46 -11.02 37.76
N VAL A 523 18.49 -10.48 38.49
CA VAL A 523 18.64 -9.30 39.33
C VAL A 523 18.51 -9.70 40.80
N ALA A 524 19.58 -9.56 41.57
CA ALA A 524 19.59 -9.85 43.00
C ALA A 524 19.03 -8.67 43.81
N LEU A 525 18.14 -8.96 44.75
CA LEU A 525 17.66 -8.00 45.74
C LEU A 525 18.50 -8.11 47.02
N ALA A 526 18.82 -6.98 47.64
CA ALA A 526 19.54 -6.97 48.91
C ALA A 526 18.60 -7.42 50.06
N ALA A 527 19.04 -8.36 50.90
CA ALA A 527 18.28 -8.79 52.07
C ALA A 527 18.02 -7.64 53.07
N SER A 528 16.89 -7.65 53.77
CA SER A 528 16.58 -6.63 54.77
C SER A 528 17.67 -6.57 55.84
N GLY A 529 18.11 -5.36 56.19
CA GLY A 529 19.17 -5.12 57.18
C GLY A 529 20.61 -5.14 56.64
N THR A 530 20.84 -5.45 55.37
CA THR A 530 22.19 -5.36 54.76
C THR A 530 22.60 -3.96 54.31
N LEU A 531 21.64 -3.06 54.14
CA LEU A 531 21.82 -1.67 53.73
C LEU A 531 21.36 -0.74 54.87
N ALA A 532 22.17 0.27 55.18
CA ALA A 532 21.79 1.33 56.11
C ALA A 532 20.73 2.27 55.48
N GLU A 533 20.12 3.13 56.29
CA GLU A 533 19.02 4.02 55.84
C GLU A 533 19.43 4.98 54.69
N ASP A 534 20.69 5.42 54.69
CA ASP A 534 21.24 6.31 53.66
C ASP A 534 21.89 5.54 52.49
N ASP A 535 21.95 4.20 52.54
CA ASP A 535 22.51 3.40 51.46
C ASP A 535 21.48 3.19 50.33
N LEU A 536 21.93 3.32 49.09
CA LEU A 536 21.15 3.05 47.88
C LEU A 536 21.85 2.00 47.03
N LEU A 537 21.14 0.91 46.73
CA LEU A 537 21.57 -0.06 45.73
C LEU A 537 21.23 0.47 44.34
N VAL A 538 22.25 0.73 43.53
CA VAL A 538 22.13 1.05 42.12
C VAL A 538 22.24 -0.27 41.33
N PRO A 539 21.18 -0.73 40.66
CA PRO A 539 21.23 -1.97 39.90
C PRO A 539 22.14 -1.84 38.68
N GLY A 540 22.89 -2.90 38.42
CA GLY A 540 23.68 -3.05 37.22
C GLY A 540 22.79 -3.11 35.99
N GLY A 541 23.25 -2.50 34.90
CA GLY A 541 22.50 -2.46 33.65
C GLY A 541 22.97 -1.36 32.72
N PHE A 542 22.52 -1.42 31.46
CA PHE A 542 22.82 -0.40 30.47
C PHE A 542 22.38 1.00 30.94
N CYS A 543 23.25 1.99 30.71
CA CYS A 543 22.93 3.41 30.79
C CYS A 543 23.54 4.14 29.61
N VAL A 544 22.98 5.30 29.29
CA VAL A 544 23.57 6.21 28.31
C VAL A 544 24.35 7.26 29.07
N VAL A 545 25.65 7.36 28.80
CA VAL A 545 26.57 8.33 29.39
C VAL A 545 26.97 9.38 28.36
N GLY A 546 27.30 10.58 28.83
CA GLY A 546 27.71 11.71 28.01
C GLY A 546 26.64 12.25 27.04
N GLY A 547 27.09 13.05 26.06
CA GLY A 547 26.24 13.61 25.01
C GLY A 547 25.59 14.97 25.32
N ASP A 548 26.10 15.72 26.30
CA ASP A 548 25.77 17.13 26.48
C ASP A 548 26.77 17.99 25.67
N PRO A 549 26.38 18.56 24.51
CA PRO A 549 27.28 19.34 23.67
C PRO A 549 27.74 20.65 24.33
N HIS A 550 27.13 21.05 25.45
CA HIS A 550 27.49 22.25 26.20
C HIS A 550 28.41 21.97 27.39
N ALA A 551 28.68 20.70 27.71
CA ALA A 551 29.61 20.35 28.77
C ALA A 551 31.07 20.51 28.31
N VAL A 552 31.93 21.01 29.21
CA VAL A 552 33.39 21.07 29.00
C VAL A 552 33.90 19.62 29.00
N GLU A 553 34.65 19.22 27.98
CA GLU A 553 35.15 17.85 27.80
C GLU A 553 34.03 16.78 27.74
N ALA A 554 32.91 17.12 27.09
CA ALA A 554 31.78 16.20 26.95
C ALA A 554 32.19 14.84 26.36
N LEU A 555 31.91 13.77 27.10
CA LEU A 555 32.03 12.41 26.57
C LEU A 555 31.04 12.20 25.42
N PRO A 556 31.42 11.47 24.35
CA PRO A 556 30.50 11.10 23.29
C PRO A 556 29.35 10.27 23.87
N ARG A 557 28.14 10.54 23.38
CA ARG A 557 26.92 9.85 23.81
C ARG A 557 27.05 8.35 23.56
N THR A 558 27.23 7.56 24.61
CA THR A 558 27.54 6.13 24.49
C THR A 558 26.65 5.30 25.41
N ARG A 559 26.19 4.14 24.93
CA ARG A 559 25.46 3.15 25.74
C ARG A 559 26.45 2.15 26.32
N LEU A 560 26.60 2.12 27.64
CA LEU A 560 27.55 1.26 28.35
C LEU A 560 26.87 0.46 29.46
N TRP A 561 27.49 -0.66 29.84
CA TRP A 561 27.09 -1.45 31.01
C TRP A 561 27.83 -0.96 32.25
N VAL A 562 27.10 -0.68 33.33
CA VAL A 562 27.65 -0.41 34.67
C VAL A 562 27.18 -1.52 35.60
N ASP A 563 28.09 -2.11 36.37
CA ASP A 563 27.77 -3.17 37.33
C ASP A 563 27.00 -2.62 38.54
N SER A 564 26.39 -3.50 39.34
CA SER A 564 25.66 -3.06 40.54
C SER A 564 26.62 -2.53 41.60
N PHE A 565 26.27 -1.43 42.26
CA PHE A 565 27.04 -0.88 43.38
C PHE A 565 26.11 -0.25 44.43
N VAL A 566 26.65 -0.03 45.62
CA VAL A 566 25.97 0.69 46.70
C VAL A 566 26.58 2.06 46.85
N ILE A 567 25.74 3.09 46.91
CA ILE A 567 26.16 4.49 47.09
C ILE A 567 25.35 5.15 48.22
N LYS A 568 25.95 6.11 48.91
CA LYS A 568 25.22 6.96 49.87
C LYS A 568 24.27 7.89 49.12
N ARG A 569 23.05 8.05 49.61
CA ARG A 569 22.06 9.01 49.08
C ARG A 569 22.53 10.44 49.28
N SER A 570 23.19 10.70 50.40
CA SER A 570 23.60 12.04 50.81
C SER A 570 25.11 12.21 50.64
N PRO A 571 25.60 13.41 50.24
CA PRO A 571 27.02 13.71 50.30
C PRO A 571 27.56 13.61 51.72
N VAL A 572 28.85 13.28 51.87
CA VAL A 572 29.53 13.30 53.17
C VAL A 572 29.37 14.67 53.81
N THR A 573 28.89 14.67 55.04
CA THR A 573 28.58 15.90 55.77
C THR A 573 29.79 16.43 56.55
N CYS A 574 29.76 17.70 56.91
CA CYS A 574 30.78 18.32 57.75
C CYS A 574 30.91 17.60 59.09
N GLY A 575 29.81 17.12 59.67
CA GLY A 575 29.81 16.36 60.92
C GLY A 575 30.51 15.01 60.79
N GLU A 576 30.23 14.25 59.73
CA GLU A 576 30.88 12.96 59.49
C GLU A 576 32.39 13.11 59.20
N TYR A 577 32.77 14.13 58.45
CA TYR A 577 34.18 14.43 58.20
C TYR A 577 34.89 14.93 59.47
N LEU A 578 34.17 15.63 60.36
CA LEU A 578 34.69 16.05 61.66
C LEU A 578 34.98 14.85 62.57
N ASP A 579 34.08 13.85 62.59
CA ASP A 579 34.29 12.60 63.31
C ASP A 579 35.53 11.85 62.80
N TYR A 580 35.78 11.88 61.49
CA TYR A 580 36.99 11.32 60.90
C TYR A 580 38.26 12.01 61.40
N LEU A 581 38.32 13.35 61.32
CA LEU A 581 39.50 14.10 61.80
C LEU A 581 39.74 13.86 63.30
N ASN A 582 38.68 13.85 64.10
CA ASN A 582 38.78 13.61 65.54
C ASN A 582 39.13 12.16 65.88
N ALA A 583 38.76 11.19 65.03
CA ALA A 583 39.22 9.80 65.17
C ALA A 583 40.72 9.66 64.89
N LEU A 584 41.28 10.43 63.96
CA LEU A 584 42.73 10.48 63.71
C LEU A 584 43.48 11.06 64.92
N VAL A 585 42.99 12.19 65.47
CA VAL A 585 43.54 12.80 66.69
C VAL A 585 43.50 11.82 67.86
N ALA A 586 42.36 11.16 68.09
CA ALA A 586 42.22 10.16 69.15
C ALA A 586 43.15 8.94 68.99
N ALA A 587 43.57 8.64 67.75
CA ALA A 587 44.54 7.58 67.44
C ALA A 587 46.01 8.05 67.49
N GLY A 588 46.28 9.29 67.92
CA GLY A 588 47.63 9.88 67.98
C GLY A 588 48.20 10.27 66.62
N ARG A 589 47.37 10.37 65.57
CA ARG A 589 47.76 10.72 64.19
C ARG A 589 47.46 12.18 63.87
N GLU A 590 47.91 13.09 64.74
CA GLU A 590 47.59 14.52 64.65
C GLU A 590 48.14 15.18 63.38
N GLU A 591 49.38 14.89 62.99
CA GLU A 591 49.97 15.44 61.76
C GLU A 591 49.15 15.09 60.51
N GLU A 592 48.58 13.88 60.49
CA GLU A 592 47.69 13.46 59.42
C GLU A 592 46.35 14.18 59.50
N ALA A 593 45.76 14.36 60.68
CA ALA A 593 44.53 15.14 60.82
C ALA A 593 44.70 16.58 60.29
N VAL A 594 45.85 17.22 60.55
CA VAL A 594 46.23 18.54 60.00
C VAL A 594 46.36 18.52 58.48
N LEU A 595 46.98 17.46 57.93
CA LEU A 595 47.13 17.31 56.49
C LEU A 595 45.77 17.19 55.79
N ARG A 596 44.82 16.46 56.39
CA ARG A 596 43.51 16.11 55.82
C ARG A 596 42.39 17.12 56.11
N ALA A 597 42.65 18.13 56.95
CA ALA A 597 41.66 19.14 57.30
C ALA A 597 41.31 20.04 56.08
N PRO A 598 40.05 20.50 55.93
CA PRO A 598 39.65 21.36 54.82
C PRO A 598 40.44 22.68 54.76
N LYS A 599 40.85 23.10 53.55
CA LYS A 599 41.74 24.25 53.30
C LYS A 599 41.19 25.19 52.23
N LEU A 600 41.28 26.51 52.47
CA LEU A 600 40.89 27.54 51.49
C LEU A 600 41.79 27.57 50.25
N THR A 601 43.06 27.22 50.42
CA THR A 601 44.03 27.15 49.32
C THR A 601 44.92 25.92 49.49
N PRO A 602 45.07 25.07 48.46
CA PRO A 602 45.99 23.93 48.50
C PRO A 602 47.41 24.41 48.89
N GLY A 603 48.01 23.81 49.92
CA GLY A 603 49.35 24.19 50.40
C GLY A 603 49.43 25.40 51.33
N SER A 604 48.32 26.11 51.60
CA SER A 604 48.29 27.12 52.67
C SER A 604 48.17 26.43 54.03
N GLY A 605 49.06 26.76 54.98
CA GLY A 605 49.04 26.21 56.34
C GLY A 605 47.89 26.71 57.23
N GLY A 606 46.89 27.39 56.65
CA GLY A 606 45.75 27.94 57.38
C GLY A 606 44.61 26.92 57.48
N GLU A 607 44.48 26.28 58.63
CA GLU A 607 43.35 25.40 58.93
C GLU A 607 42.04 26.18 58.99
N LEU A 608 41.02 25.73 58.24
CA LEU A 608 39.70 26.36 58.24
C LEU A 608 38.87 26.00 59.48
N TRP A 609 39.08 24.79 60.02
CA TRP A 609 38.30 24.25 61.13
C TRP A 609 39.08 24.42 62.42
N PRO A 610 38.53 25.09 63.45
CA PRO A 610 39.23 25.36 64.71
C PRO A 610 39.54 24.06 65.46
N ARG A 611 40.62 24.08 66.24
CA ARG A 611 40.98 23.00 67.19
C ARG A 611 40.91 23.49 68.63
N ASP A 612 40.57 22.60 69.56
CA ASP A 612 40.66 22.87 71.00
C ASP A 612 42.08 22.61 71.55
N GLY A 613 42.26 22.79 72.86
CA GLY A 613 43.54 22.58 73.54
C GLY A 613 44.02 21.13 73.58
N GLU A 614 43.16 20.17 73.21
CA GLU A 614 43.48 18.74 73.06
C GLU A 614 43.67 18.36 71.58
N GLY A 615 43.71 19.35 70.67
CA GLY A 615 43.90 19.14 69.24
C GLY A 615 42.65 18.66 68.49
N ARG A 616 41.49 18.54 69.15
CA ARG A 616 40.24 18.10 68.50
C ARG A 616 39.64 19.22 67.66
N TYR A 617 39.24 18.88 66.46
CA TYR A 617 38.56 19.76 65.54
C TYR A 617 37.12 20.05 65.99
N GLY A 618 36.68 21.29 65.78
CA GLY A 618 35.30 21.74 65.83
C GLY A 618 34.89 22.44 64.54
N LEU A 619 33.58 22.66 64.35
CA LEU A 619 33.11 23.42 63.18
C LEU A 619 33.31 24.92 63.38
N PRO A 620 33.77 25.66 62.36
CA PRO A 620 33.88 27.10 62.44
C PRO A 620 32.50 27.75 62.64
N SER A 621 32.43 28.73 63.55
CA SER A 621 31.21 29.47 63.89
C SER A 621 31.22 30.92 63.39
N SER A 622 32.32 31.38 62.77
CA SER A 622 32.43 32.75 62.25
C SER A 622 31.48 32.97 61.06
N SER A 623 30.92 34.18 60.91
CA SER A 623 29.89 34.48 59.90
C SER A 623 30.30 34.22 58.45
N GLN A 624 31.60 34.23 58.13
CA GLN A 624 32.11 34.01 56.76
C GLN A 624 32.54 32.56 56.49
N THR A 625 32.82 31.77 57.54
CA THR A 625 33.29 30.39 57.41
C THR A 625 32.34 29.37 58.03
N ALA A 626 31.21 29.82 58.57
CA ALA A 626 30.25 28.99 59.28
C ALA A 626 29.93 27.69 58.52
N ARG A 627 29.94 26.58 59.25
CA ARG A 627 29.54 25.27 58.74
C ARG A 627 28.51 24.66 59.68
N HIS A 628 27.52 23.99 59.10
CA HIS A 628 26.54 23.22 59.84
C HIS A 628 26.88 21.71 59.74
N PRO A 629 26.75 20.91 60.81
CA PRO A 629 27.10 19.49 60.79
C PRO A 629 26.46 18.70 59.65
N ARG A 630 25.21 19.03 59.29
CA ARG A 630 24.45 18.38 58.20
C ARG A 630 24.75 18.91 56.78
N TRP A 631 25.61 19.92 56.62
CA TRP A 631 25.97 20.41 55.28
C TRP A 631 27.04 19.52 54.64
N PRO A 632 27.06 19.39 53.30
CA PRO A 632 28.15 18.69 52.61
C PRO A 632 29.51 19.30 52.98
N VAL A 633 30.51 18.45 53.19
CA VAL A 633 31.89 18.89 53.33
C VAL A 633 32.39 19.45 51.98
N THR A 634 33.07 20.58 52.03
CA THR A 634 33.67 21.25 50.87
C THR A 634 35.10 21.65 51.19
N LEU A 635 35.89 22.00 50.17
CA LEU A 635 37.31 22.35 50.31
C LEU A 635 38.19 21.18 50.78
N VAL A 636 37.85 19.98 50.30
CA VAL A 636 38.59 18.72 50.48
C VAL A 636 39.03 18.27 49.10
N ASP A 637 40.29 17.87 48.96
CA ASP A 637 40.81 17.38 47.68
C ASP A 637 40.51 15.89 47.47
N TRP A 638 40.86 15.37 46.28
CA TRP A 638 40.61 13.97 45.94
C TRP A 638 41.34 12.98 46.86
N HIS A 639 42.57 13.28 47.29
CA HIS A 639 43.36 12.40 48.14
C HIS A 639 42.78 12.30 49.54
N ASP A 640 42.27 13.41 50.07
CA ASP A 640 41.65 13.51 51.37
C ASP A 640 40.28 12.81 51.40
N ALA A 641 39.49 12.98 50.34
CA ALA A 641 38.23 12.26 50.17
C ALA A 641 38.44 10.74 50.07
N CYS A 642 39.49 10.29 49.36
CA CYS A 642 39.88 8.88 49.32
C CYS A 642 40.29 8.35 50.70
N ALA A 643 41.07 9.11 51.48
CA ALA A 643 41.48 8.72 52.82
C ALA A 643 40.29 8.58 53.78
N TYR A 644 39.32 9.51 53.70
CA TYR A 644 38.06 9.40 54.43
C TYR A 644 37.30 8.11 54.08
N ALA A 645 37.20 7.77 52.78
CA ALA A 645 36.52 6.54 52.34
C ALA A 645 37.19 5.27 52.89
N VAL A 646 38.52 5.22 52.91
CA VAL A 646 39.28 4.11 53.51
C VAL A 646 39.01 4.00 55.02
N TRP A 647 39.01 5.12 55.74
CA TRP A 647 38.69 5.15 57.17
C TRP A 647 37.25 4.68 57.44
N LEU A 648 36.29 5.16 56.65
CA LEU A 648 34.89 4.73 56.75
C LEU A 648 34.77 3.23 56.48
N GLY A 649 35.53 2.71 55.52
CA GLY A 649 35.60 1.29 55.23
C GLY A 649 36.10 0.45 56.39
N ALA A 650 37.21 0.87 57.01
CA ALA A 650 37.73 0.21 58.22
C ALA A 650 36.72 0.24 59.38
N ARG A 651 35.98 1.35 59.54
CA ARG A 651 34.98 1.52 60.61
C ARG A 651 33.72 0.68 60.40
N THR A 652 33.29 0.51 59.15
CA THR A 652 32.04 -0.17 58.79
C THR A 652 32.23 -1.63 58.38
N GLY A 653 33.48 -2.05 58.11
CA GLY A 653 33.79 -3.36 57.54
C GLY A 653 33.40 -3.49 56.06
N GLN A 654 33.08 -2.39 55.39
CA GLN A 654 32.65 -2.34 53.99
C GLN A 654 33.72 -1.69 53.10
N PRO A 655 33.86 -2.07 51.82
CA PRO A 655 34.90 -1.54 50.94
C PRO A 655 34.53 -0.16 50.33
N TRP A 656 34.26 0.85 51.16
CA TRP A 656 33.88 2.18 50.68
C TRP A 656 35.00 2.83 49.85
N ARG A 657 34.61 3.42 48.72
CA ARG A 657 35.46 4.22 47.83
C ARG A 657 34.67 5.35 47.20
N LEU A 658 35.36 6.29 46.57
CA LEU A 658 34.70 7.26 45.69
C LEU A 658 34.12 6.54 44.45
N PRO A 659 32.91 6.90 44.01
CA PRO A 659 32.36 6.39 42.75
C PRO A 659 33.15 6.99 41.56
N SER A 660 33.27 6.20 40.49
CA SER A 660 33.78 6.64 39.19
C SER A 660 32.81 7.60 38.51
N GLU A 661 33.26 8.28 37.45
CA GLU A 661 32.40 9.17 36.64
C GLU A 661 31.18 8.44 36.07
N LEU A 662 31.37 7.20 35.57
CA LEU A 662 30.28 6.38 35.02
C LEU A 662 29.27 5.96 36.11
N GLU A 663 29.75 5.64 37.31
CA GLU A 663 28.87 5.31 38.44
C GLU A 663 28.11 6.54 38.93
N TRP A 664 28.75 7.71 38.94
CA TRP A 664 28.08 8.99 39.22
C TRP A 664 26.97 9.27 38.20
N GLU A 665 27.27 9.19 36.90
CA GLU A 665 26.27 9.40 35.85
C GLU A 665 25.14 8.37 35.89
N LYS A 666 25.44 7.11 36.23
CA LYS A 666 24.43 6.05 36.38
C LYS A 666 23.51 6.28 37.59
N ALA A 667 24.06 6.79 38.69
CA ALA A 667 23.32 7.01 39.93
C ALA A 667 22.45 8.28 39.89
N ALA A 668 22.84 9.26 39.09
CA ALA A 668 22.08 10.49 38.84
C ALA A 668 20.81 10.23 38.02
#